data_AF-A0A2S2F8U3-F1
#
_entry.id   AF-A0A2S2F8U3-F1
#
_cell.length_a   1.000
_cell.length_b   1.000
_cell.length_c   1.000
_cell.angle_alpha   90.00
_cell.angle_beta   90.00
_cell.angle_gamma   90.00
#
_symmetry.space_group_name_H-M   'P 1'
#
loop_
_entity.id
_entity.type
_entity.pdbx_description
1 polymer ?
#
loop_
_entity_poly.entity_id
_entity_poly.type
_entity_poly.pdbx_seq_one_letter_code
_entity_poly.pdbx_strand_id
1 'polypeptide(L)'
;MKEISEKQIILFRNAIIQDDFKLKKDTIAEIENYLSQYIDMFKYDTFKPYWLLSKNYDDLIWEVKTLEGSKLINFSKILSISDNPIWYDLINLSKLWIAISCTPKYNNSVLLKIQTITPRINRICNLIDCLINNRENLQLEQRGLLALDSNFFHQTLINIATLGLPNAIYNYEDVIKNHILNAIKDINIDDVIAFENKIKCLKLHNSGRLKLTETEIRKAKYYFFMSNAYSDTSNYEKKLNSNFFLNLFPYSLYLNYHTFPTFSEFTIYYINHNYSDTEFERVPIVKENNNHSLKTIERYLLSLNHLNIVIDLEYNYLRKINININQLFHSIEKIPLGRFKLLPAEVVFDSFRNAFEFTFNYIDNIHDSLINIYENLNISNIDISEKKFFLKYINNELLDLGVESWTIKKNNDFYINLRKNKGLHHLYAILTASICILIGTLLARRQSEILDLDPFDSLYPNIDPTANNTIHFYLKVKNSKTGVGLLNNLKEYLNLPIPLSIAIFIYKTQKFNKKISKINPNLINSLNLFNAIHSDTMSVSKLSSKLHYNYLNTFCDYFETQTIDVGSLIKKRYYIRQHQLRRFFAMLFFWSKKFDSLNILTKFLGHTNSEHLYNYISESTPGDILLGVKAHYLSDYFLNKNNNKYDIENISSLESILKKHFNIDFIDFMTEEKAATLYENSQKNLQESKLHDIEDLCFILLKESIIDLRPDFYIITDRKTGKTIKEFKLILLVNENE
;
A
#
# COMPACT_ATOMS: atom_id res chain seq x y z
N MET A 1 -15.19 -42.03 22.21
CA MET A 1 -13.72 -41.93 22.27
C MET A 1 -13.17 -43.34 22.10
N LYS A 2 -12.33 -43.62 21.09
CA LYS A 2 -11.56 -44.87 21.03
C LYS A 2 -10.14 -44.53 21.46
N GLU A 3 -9.75 -44.98 22.65
CA GLU A 3 -8.38 -44.86 23.15
C GLU A 3 -7.42 -45.60 22.20
N ILE A 4 -6.28 -44.98 21.88
CA ILE A 4 -5.19 -45.68 21.18
C ILE A 4 -4.70 -46.77 22.12
N SER A 5 -4.70 -48.01 21.66
CA SER A 5 -4.19 -49.10 22.48
C SER A 5 -2.68 -48.93 22.73
N GLU A 6 -2.22 -49.30 23.91
CA GLU A 6 -0.80 -49.24 24.29
C GLU A 6 0.09 -50.03 23.29
N LYS A 7 -0.46 -51.10 22.70
CA LYS A 7 0.16 -51.85 21.59
C LYS A 7 0.38 -51.03 20.33
N GLN A 8 -0.56 -50.16 19.95
CA GLN A 8 -0.42 -49.28 18.78
C GLN A 8 0.64 -48.19 19.04
N ILE A 9 0.71 -47.64 20.25
CA ILE A 9 1.75 -46.67 20.64
C ILE A 9 3.14 -47.31 20.57
N ILE A 10 3.28 -48.54 21.05
CA ILE A 10 4.54 -49.30 20.98
C ILE A 10 4.91 -49.61 19.53
N LEU A 11 3.94 -49.99 18.69
CA LEU A 11 4.15 -50.19 17.24
C LEU A 11 4.64 -48.92 16.54
N PHE A 12 3.98 -47.78 16.78
CA PHE A 12 4.38 -46.48 16.22
C PHE A 12 5.77 -46.05 16.70
N ARG A 13 6.07 -46.25 17.98
CA ARG A 13 7.40 -45.97 18.55
C ARG A 13 8.49 -46.83 17.91
N ASN A 14 8.24 -48.12 17.72
CA ASN A 14 9.22 -49.05 17.14
C ASN A 14 9.44 -48.78 15.65
N ALA A 15 8.41 -48.42 14.90
CA ALA A 15 8.50 -48.06 13.48
C ALA A 15 9.24 -46.73 13.23
N ILE A 16 9.18 -45.77 14.17
CA ILE A 16 9.94 -44.52 14.09
C ILE A 16 11.43 -44.76 14.40
N ILE A 17 11.73 -45.71 15.30
CA ILE A 17 13.10 -46.04 15.75
C ILE A 17 13.83 -46.94 14.74
N GLN A 18 13.12 -47.85 14.06
CA GLN A 18 13.71 -48.68 13.00
C GLN A 18 13.72 -47.88 11.69
N ASP A 19 14.91 -47.65 11.14
CA ASP A 19 15.14 -46.78 9.98
C ASP A 19 14.74 -47.46 8.64
N ASP A 20 13.61 -48.17 8.63
CA ASP A 20 13.07 -48.84 7.46
C ASP A 20 12.03 -47.93 6.76
N PHE A 21 12.41 -47.42 5.59
CA PHE A 21 11.72 -46.33 4.89
C PHE A 21 10.27 -46.69 4.50
N LYS A 22 10.01 -47.96 4.16
CA LYS A 22 8.68 -48.41 3.71
C LYS A 22 7.72 -48.58 4.89
N LEU A 23 8.23 -49.17 5.97
CA LEU A 23 7.52 -49.29 7.26
C LEU A 23 7.20 -47.92 7.87
N LYS A 24 8.11 -46.94 7.75
CA LYS A 24 7.86 -45.54 8.16
C LYS A 24 6.69 -44.90 7.41
N LYS A 25 6.58 -45.09 6.09
CA LYS A 25 5.54 -44.42 5.27
C LYS A 25 4.12 -44.88 5.62
N ASP A 26 3.92 -46.19 5.74
CA ASP A 26 2.61 -46.78 6.08
C ASP A 26 2.23 -46.44 7.53
N THR A 27 3.20 -46.48 8.46
CA THR A 27 2.99 -46.12 9.86
C THR A 27 2.66 -44.62 10.03
N ILE A 28 3.34 -43.74 9.29
CA ILE A 28 3.05 -42.30 9.29
C ILE A 28 1.63 -42.04 8.75
N ALA A 29 1.21 -42.75 7.69
CA ALA A 29 -0.13 -42.61 7.14
C ALA A 29 -1.23 -43.03 8.15
N GLU A 30 -1.00 -44.10 8.91
CA GLU A 30 -1.91 -44.52 9.99
C GLU A 30 -1.99 -43.49 11.12
N ILE A 31 -0.84 -42.94 11.54
CA ILE A 31 -0.77 -41.87 12.55
C ILE A 31 -1.50 -40.62 12.07
N GLU A 32 -1.29 -40.20 10.81
CA GLU A 32 -1.94 -39.04 10.22
C GLU A 32 -3.45 -39.22 10.12
N ASN A 33 -3.92 -40.41 9.70
CA ASN A 33 -5.34 -40.72 9.64
C ASN A 33 -5.99 -40.67 11.02
N TYR A 34 -5.30 -41.14 12.06
CA TYR A 34 -5.77 -41.01 13.44
C TYR A 34 -5.80 -39.54 13.90
N LEU A 35 -4.72 -38.78 13.67
CA LEU A 35 -4.61 -37.37 14.06
C LEU A 35 -5.61 -36.47 13.30
N SER A 36 -6.02 -36.84 12.09
CA SER A 36 -7.02 -36.12 11.29
C SER A 36 -8.37 -35.98 12.00
N GLN A 37 -8.71 -36.90 12.92
CA GLN A 37 -9.95 -36.82 13.70
C GLN A 37 -9.93 -35.68 14.74
N TYR A 38 -8.74 -35.23 15.13
CA TYR A 38 -8.53 -34.31 16.24
C TYR A 38 -7.88 -32.98 15.84
N ILE A 39 -7.10 -32.98 14.75
CA ILE A 39 -6.32 -31.84 14.29
C ILE A 39 -6.68 -31.55 12.84
N ASP A 40 -7.27 -30.38 12.59
CA ASP A 40 -7.74 -29.98 11.26
C ASP A 40 -6.63 -30.00 10.20
N MET A 41 -5.35 -29.84 10.57
CA MET A 41 -4.24 -29.84 9.62
C MET A 41 -4.07 -31.16 8.85
N PHE A 42 -4.43 -32.29 9.45
CA PHE A 42 -4.31 -33.63 8.86
C PHE A 42 -5.58 -34.06 8.10
N LYS A 43 -6.63 -33.24 8.11
CA LYS A 43 -7.85 -33.49 7.32
C LYS A 43 -7.70 -33.14 5.84
N TYR A 44 -6.63 -32.44 5.47
CA TYR A 44 -6.42 -31.93 4.11
C TYR A 44 -5.50 -32.84 3.31
N ASP A 45 -6.04 -33.36 2.21
CA ASP A 45 -5.28 -34.13 1.22
C ASP A 45 -4.48 -33.18 0.32
N THR A 46 -3.18 -33.47 0.17
CA THR A 46 -2.27 -32.70 -0.69
C THR A 46 -2.58 -32.91 -2.17
N PHE A 47 -3.10 -34.08 -2.54
CA PHE A 47 -3.45 -34.42 -3.92
C PHE A 47 -4.91 -34.07 -4.27
N LYS A 48 -5.73 -33.71 -3.27
CA LYS A 48 -7.09 -33.17 -3.46
C LYS A 48 -7.26 -31.85 -2.72
N PRO A 49 -6.48 -30.81 -3.06
CA PRO A 49 -6.56 -29.55 -2.35
C PRO A 49 -7.88 -28.82 -2.67
N TYR A 50 -8.52 -28.24 -1.66
CA TYR A 50 -9.82 -27.55 -1.78
C TYR A 50 -9.83 -26.34 -2.75
N TRP A 51 -8.67 -25.84 -3.14
CA TRP A 51 -8.51 -24.73 -4.08
C TRP A 51 -8.36 -25.19 -5.52
N LEU A 52 -8.12 -26.48 -5.78
CA LEU A 52 -8.07 -27.06 -7.12
C LEU A 52 -9.49 -27.47 -7.54
N LEU A 53 -9.96 -26.89 -8.64
CA LEU A 53 -11.28 -27.18 -9.22
C LEU A 53 -11.23 -28.34 -10.20
N SER A 54 -10.06 -28.62 -10.80
CA SER A 54 -9.84 -29.82 -11.60
C SER A 54 -10.16 -31.08 -10.81
N LYS A 55 -10.84 -32.03 -11.46
CA LYS A 55 -11.28 -33.28 -10.81
C LYS A 55 -10.11 -34.22 -10.53
N ASN A 56 -9.09 -34.22 -11.38
CA ASN A 56 -7.93 -35.08 -11.26
C ASN A 56 -6.65 -34.26 -11.07
N TYR A 57 -5.83 -34.68 -10.12
CA TYR A 57 -4.54 -34.05 -9.82
C TYR A 57 -3.55 -34.21 -10.99
N ASP A 58 -3.62 -35.33 -11.69
CA ASP A 58 -2.68 -35.64 -12.77
C ASP A 58 -2.99 -34.91 -14.09
N ASP A 59 -4.10 -34.17 -14.16
CA ASP A 59 -4.46 -33.37 -15.34
C ASP A 59 -3.35 -32.37 -15.71
N LEU A 60 -3.03 -32.26 -17.00
CA LEU A 60 -2.03 -31.31 -17.50
C LEU A 60 -2.50 -29.85 -17.43
N ILE A 61 -3.79 -29.62 -17.27
CA ILE A 61 -4.38 -28.29 -17.11
C ILE A 61 -5.12 -28.25 -15.78
N TRP A 62 -4.62 -27.42 -14.88
CA TRP A 62 -5.24 -27.19 -13.57
C TRP A 62 -6.09 -25.94 -13.59
N GLU A 63 -7.37 -26.09 -13.24
CA GLU A 63 -8.25 -24.97 -12.92
C GLU A 63 -8.19 -24.70 -11.41
N VAL A 64 -7.75 -23.50 -11.04
CA VAL A 64 -7.53 -23.09 -9.66
C VAL A 64 -8.52 -22.02 -9.26
N LYS A 65 -9.14 -22.18 -8.08
CA LYS A 65 -10.07 -21.21 -7.51
C LYS A 65 -9.36 -19.94 -7.06
N THR A 66 -9.87 -18.79 -7.49
CA THR A 66 -9.40 -17.46 -7.09
C THR A 66 -10.55 -16.61 -6.55
N LEU A 67 -10.24 -15.39 -6.09
CA LEU A 67 -11.29 -14.45 -5.65
C LEU A 67 -12.19 -13.98 -6.79
N GLU A 68 -11.65 -13.87 -8.00
CA GLU A 68 -12.29 -13.24 -9.16
C GLU A 68 -12.91 -14.29 -10.10
N GLY A 69 -12.94 -15.56 -9.69
CA GLY A 69 -13.36 -16.70 -10.51
C GLY A 69 -12.34 -17.82 -10.44
N SER A 70 -11.92 -18.34 -11.60
CA SER A 70 -10.90 -19.38 -11.72
C SER A 70 -9.73 -18.94 -12.61
N LYS A 71 -8.59 -19.62 -12.46
CA LYS A 71 -7.39 -19.43 -13.28
C LYS A 71 -6.83 -20.76 -13.74
N LEU A 72 -6.28 -20.78 -14.95
CA LEU A 72 -5.70 -21.98 -15.53
C LEU A 72 -4.19 -21.99 -15.38
N ILE A 73 -3.65 -23.12 -14.92
CA ILE A 73 -2.21 -23.44 -14.97
C ILE A 73 -2.06 -24.53 -16.01
N ASN A 74 -1.32 -24.25 -17.08
CA ASN A 74 -1.21 -25.17 -18.21
C ASN A 74 0.19 -25.81 -18.29
N PHE A 75 0.34 -26.99 -17.73
CA PHE A 75 1.57 -27.78 -17.76
C PHE A 75 1.87 -28.39 -19.14
N SER A 76 0.89 -28.49 -20.05
CA SER A 76 1.14 -29.02 -21.40
C SER A 76 2.11 -28.15 -22.19
N LYS A 77 2.25 -26.87 -21.83
CA LYS A 77 3.25 -25.96 -22.40
C LYS A 77 4.68 -26.44 -22.16
N ILE A 78 4.97 -27.11 -21.05
CA ILE A 78 6.31 -27.66 -20.79
C ILE A 78 6.63 -28.78 -21.78
N LEU A 79 5.64 -29.64 -22.07
CA LEU A 79 5.80 -30.74 -23.02
C LEU A 79 6.00 -30.25 -24.46
N SER A 80 5.58 -29.02 -24.79
CA SER A 80 5.81 -28.44 -26.11
C SER A 80 7.27 -28.05 -26.39
N ILE A 81 8.15 -28.15 -25.39
CA ILE A 81 9.59 -27.86 -25.54
C ILE A 81 10.28 -29.00 -26.30
N SER A 82 10.06 -30.25 -25.88
CA SER A 82 10.60 -31.46 -26.52
C SER A 82 9.90 -32.70 -25.97
N ASP A 83 10.04 -33.83 -26.66
CA ASP A 83 9.52 -35.13 -26.22
C ASP A 83 10.36 -35.82 -25.11
N ASN A 84 11.31 -35.10 -24.50
CA ASN A 84 12.20 -35.67 -23.47
C ASN A 84 11.41 -36.01 -22.18
N PRO A 85 11.52 -37.25 -21.64
CA PRO A 85 10.78 -37.67 -20.45
C PRO A 85 11.07 -36.83 -19.20
N ILE A 86 12.23 -36.17 -19.13
CA ILE A 86 12.62 -35.26 -18.04
C ILE A 86 11.58 -34.17 -17.78
N TRP A 87 10.85 -33.74 -18.82
CA TRP A 87 9.81 -32.72 -18.66
C TRP A 87 8.62 -33.22 -17.83
N TYR A 88 8.33 -34.52 -17.81
CA TYR A 88 7.33 -35.10 -16.92
C TYR A 88 7.79 -35.06 -15.46
N ASP A 89 9.07 -35.33 -15.18
CA ASP A 89 9.62 -35.20 -13.83
C ASP A 89 9.54 -33.76 -13.32
N LEU A 90 9.83 -32.78 -14.18
CA LEU A 90 9.68 -31.36 -13.84
C LEU A 90 8.20 -30.99 -13.59
N ILE A 91 7.27 -31.52 -14.37
CA ILE A 91 5.82 -31.31 -14.17
C ILE A 91 5.39 -31.89 -12.82
N ASN A 92 5.79 -33.12 -12.50
CA ASN A 92 5.42 -33.79 -11.25
C ASN A 92 5.97 -33.03 -10.04
N LEU A 93 7.26 -32.64 -10.09
CA LEU A 93 7.88 -31.81 -9.07
C LEU A 93 7.16 -30.45 -8.94
N SER A 94 6.80 -29.82 -10.05
CA SER A 94 6.09 -28.53 -10.07
C SER A 94 4.72 -28.61 -9.42
N LYS A 95 3.93 -29.63 -9.77
CA LYS A 95 2.60 -29.89 -9.20
C LYS A 95 2.68 -30.10 -7.70
N LEU A 96 3.62 -30.96 -7.26
CA LEU A 96 3.79 -31.26 -5.84
C LEU A 96 4.29 -30.05 -5.05
N TRP A 97 5.18 -29.24 -5.64
CA TRP A 97 5.65 -28.00 -5.03
C TRP A 97 4.52 -26.99 -4.81
N ILE A 98 3.65 -26.81 -5.81
CA ILE A 98 2.46 -25.96 -5.69
C ILE A 98 1.54 -26.50 -4.58
N ALA A 99 1.26 -27.80 -4.59
CA ALA A 99 0.38 -28.45 -3.61
C ALA A 99 0.88 -28.26 -2.16
N ILE A 100 2.14 -28.65 -1.90
CA ILE A 100 2.77 -28.56 -0.57
C ILE A 100 2.79 -27.14 -0.03
N SER A 101 3.03 -26.13 -0.88
CA SER A 101 3.07 -24.72 -0.45
C SER A 101 1.75 -24.18 0.10
N CYS A 102 0.64 -24.87 -0.19
CA CYS A 102 -0.71 -24.46 0.16
C CYS A 102 -1.36 -25.40 1.20
N THR A 103 -0.77 -26.57 1.47
CA THR A 103 -1.29 -27.54 2.44
C THR A 103 -0.96 -27.12 3.88
N PRO A 104 -1.95 -27.12 4.80
CA PRO A 104 -1.74 -26.83 6.23
C PRO A 104 -0.59 -27.63 6.87
N LYS A 105 -0.47 -28.91 6.49
CA LYS A 105 0.57 -29.83 6.96
C LYS A 105 2.00 -29.29 6.82
N TYR A 106 2.28 -28.52 5.77
CA TYR A 106 3.64 -28.08 5.43
C TYR A 106 3.83 -26.56 5.47
N ASN A 107 2.81 -25.82 5.92
CA ASN A 107 2.81 -24.35 5.90
C ASN A 107 2.67 -23.70 7.29
N ASN A 108 3.15 -24.39 8.33
CA ASN A 108 2.99 -24.06 9.76
C ASN A 108 1.56 -24.21 10.28
N SER A 109 0.80 -25.19 9.77
CA SER A 109 -0.55 -25.52 10.24
C SER A 109 -1.57 -24.40 10.03
N VAL A 110 -1.30 -23.50 9.08
CA VAL A 110 -2.16 -22.35 8.79
C VAL A 110 -3.09 -22.67 7.63
N LEU A 111 -4.39 -22.63 7.90
CA LEU A 111 -5.38 -22.62 6.83
C LEU A 111 -5.33 -21.28 6.08
N LEU A 112 -4.97 -21.34 4.80
CA LEU A 112 -4.82 -20.14 3.98
C LEU A 112 -6.15 -19.70 3.37
N LYS A 113 -6.40 -18.39 3.32
CA LYS A 113 -7.50 -17.84 2.50
C LYS A 113 -7.15 -17.93 1.02
N ILE A 114 -8.15 -18.03 0.14
CA ILE A 114 -7.98 -18.00 -1.33
C ILE A 114 -7.16 -16.77 -1.78
N GLN A 115 -7.32 -15.64 -1.08
CA GLN A 115 -6.55 -14.40 -1.30
C GLN A 115 -5.04 -14.55 -1.05
N THR A 116 -4.66 -15.49 -0.19
CA THR A 116 -3.27 -15.79 0.18
C THR A 116 -2.70 -16.94 -0.64
N ILE A 117 -3.54 -17.90 -1.03
CA ILE A 117 -3.21 -19.04 -1.89
C ILE A 117 -2.81 -18.54 -3.28
N THR A 118 -3.64 -17.69 -3.91
CA THR A 118 -3.40 -17.24 -5.29
C THR A 118 -2.00 -16.62 -5.44
N PRO A 119 -1.57 -15.65 -4.62
CA PRO A 119 -0.21 -15.11 -4.73
C PRO A 119 0.91 -16.13 -4.45
N ARG A 120 0.67 -17.18 -3.64
CA ARG A 120 1.66 -18.26 -3.38
C ARG A 120 1.87 -19.10 -4.63
N ILE A 121 0.78 -19.57 -5.23
CA ILE A 121 0.79 -20.33 -6.48
C ILE A 121 1.54 -19.54 -7.55
N ASN A 122 1.20 -18.26 -7.74
CA ASN A 122 1.87 -17.40 -8.72
C ASN A 122 3.40 -17.36 -8.53
N ARG A 123 3.89 -17.24 -7.29
CA ARG A 123 5.34 -17.19 -7.03
C ARG A 123 6.04 -18.50 -7.40
N ILE A 124 5.39 -19.64 -7.20
CA ILE A 124 5.97 -20.93 -7.57
C ILE A 124 5.95 -21.08 -9.09
N CYS A 125 4.84 -20.75 -9.75
CA CYS A 125 4.78 -20.72 -11.22
C CYS A 125 5.87 -19.81 -11.81
N ASN A 126 6.12 -18.64 -11.22
CA ASN A 126 7.19 -17.73 -11.63
C ASN A 126 8.59 -18.36 -11.55
N LEU A 127 8.87 -19.13 -10.48
CA LEU A 127 10.14 -19.83 -10.34
C LEU A 127 10.26 -20.97 -11.35
N ILE A 128 9.16 -21.67 -11.64
CA ILE A 128 9.12 -22.71 -12.67
C ILE A 128 9.33 -22.11 -14.06
N ASP A 129 8.64 -21.00 -14.37
CA ASP A 129 8.83 -20.25 -15.63
C ASP A 129 10.28 -19.76 -15.77
N CYS A 130 10.92 -19.36 -14.66
CA CYS A 130 12.34 -18.99 -14.64
C CYS A 130 13.26 -20.17 -15.00
N LEU A 131 12.99 -21.38 -14.48
CA LEU A 131 13.73 -22.59 -14.84
C LEU A 131 13.58 -22.91 -16.33
N ILE A 132 12.34 -22.86 -16.84
CA ILE A 132 12.01 -23.17 -18.24
C ILE A 132 12.67 -22.17 -19.21
N ASN A 133 12.65 -20.88 -18.87
CA ASN A 133 13.26 -19.84 -19.71
C ASN A 133 14.80 -19.93 -19.71
N ASN A 134 15.41 -20.48 -18.65
CA ASN A 134 16.85 -20.67 -18.54
C ASN A 134 17.31 -22.11 -18.86
N ARG A 135 16.46 -22.90 -19.53
CA ARG A 135 16.71 -24.34 -19.78
C ARG A 135 18.02 -24.64 -20.49
N GLU A 136 18.44 -23.79 -21.44
CA GLU A 136 19.68 -23.95 -22.19
C GLU A 136 20.90 -23.70 -21.29
N ASN A 137 20.87 -22.60 -20.51
CA ASN A 137 21.93 -22.25 -19.56
C ASN A 137 22.08 -23.29 -18.44
N LEU A 138 20.96 -23.87 -17.99
CA LEU A 138 20.92 -24.91 -16.97
C LEU A 138 21.20 -26.32 -17.51
N GLN A 139 21.22 -26.48 -18.83
CA GLN A 139 21.29 -27.79 -19.51
C GLN A 139 20.20 -28.75 -18.99
N LEU A 140 18.97 -28.26 -18.84
CA LEU A 140 17.87 -29.01 -18.21
C LEU A 140 17.59 -30.34 -18.91
N GLU A 141 17.68 -30.40 -20.24
CA GLU A 141 17.46 -31.65 -20.99
C GLU A 141 18.54 -32.71 -20.76
N GLN A 142 19.74 -32.30 -20.35
CA GLN A 142 20.87 -33.20 -20.13
C GLN A 142 20.98 -33.61 -18.65
N ARG A 143 20.71 -32.67 -17.75
CA ARG A 143 20.89 -32.84 -16.29
C ARG A 143 19.59 -33.14 -15.55
N GLY A 144 18.43 -32.94 -16.18
CA GLY A 144 17.13 -33.09 -15.55
C GLY A 144 17.00 -32.29 -14.26
N LEU A 145 16.38 -32.90 -13.23
CA LEU A 145 16.22 -32.26 -11.92
C LEU A 145 17.55 -32.03 -11.18
N LEU A 146 18.66 -32.66 -11.59
CA LEU A 146 20.00 -32.38 -11.04
C LEU A 146 20.57 -31.02 -11.50
N ALA A 147 19.88 -30.34 -12.42
CA ALA A 147 20.19 -28.95 -12.78
C ALA A 147 19.76 -27.95 -11.70
N LEU A 148 18.87 -28.33 -10.78
CA LEU A 148 18.41 -27.47 -9.70
C LEU A 148 19.58 -27.17 -8.75
N ASP A 149 20.12 -25.96 -8.86
CA ASP A 149 21.30 -25.52 -8.10
C ASP A 149 21.01 -24.31 -7.21
N SER A 150 21.70 -24.26 -6.07
CA SER A 150 21.54 -23.17 -5.09
C SER A 150 22.01 -21.82 -5.64
N ASN A 151 23.07 -21.79 -6.47
CA ASN A 151 23.57 -20.53 -7.04
C ASN A 151 22.59 -19.97 -8.07
N PHE A 152 21.94 -20.83 -8.87
CA PHE A 152 20.91 -20.39 -9.81
C PHE A 152 19.76 -19.66 -9.10
N PHE A 153 19.21 -20.26 -8.05
CA PHE A 153 18.14 -19.62 -7.27
C PHE A 153 18.63 -18.38 -6.53
N HIS A 154 19.86 -18.39 -6.01
CA HIS A 154 20.46 -17.20 -5.38
C HIS A 154 20.53 -16.03 -6.37
N GLN A 155 21.08 -16.26 -7.57
CA GLN A 155 21.16 -15.23 -8.60
C GLN A 155 19.78 -14.78 -9.08
N THR A 156 18.83 -15.70 -9.19
CA THR A 156 17.44 -15.38 -9.55
C THR A 156 16.81 -14.42 -8.54
N LEU A 157 17.02 -14.65 -7.24
CA LEU A 157 16.51 -13.74 -6.19
C LEU A 157 17.17 -12.36 -6.26
N ILE A 158 18.48 -12.28 -6.53
CA ILE A 158 19.20 -11.02 -6.75
C ILE A 158 18.62 -10.29 -7.97
N ASN A 159 18.39 -10.99 -9.08
CA ASN A 159 17.82 -10.41 -10.29
C ASN A 159 16.38 -9.92 -10.05
N ILE A 160 15.56 -10.67 -9.31
CA ILE A 160 14.20 -10.22 -8.92
C ILE A 160 14.28 -8.93 -8.09
N ALA A 161 15.23 -8.84 -7.16
CA ALA A 161 15.39 -7.65 -6.32
C ALA A 161 15.86 -6.41 -7.12
N THR A 162 16.74 -6.61 -8.09
CA THR A 162 17.46 -5.54 -8.82
C THR A 162 16.79 -5.11 -10.12
N LEU A 163 16.33 -6.06 -10.93
CA LEU A 163 15.79 -5.83 -12.28
C LEU A 163 14.26 -5.85 -12.32
N GLY A 164 13.64 -6.36 -11.26
CA GLY A 164 12.21 -6.60 -11.20
C GLY A 164 11.80 -7.95 -11.81
N LEU A 165 10.64 -8.43 -11.38
CA LEU A 165 10.11 -9.75 -11.73
C LEU A 165 10.00 -10.03 -13.25
N PRO A 166 9.50 -9.10 -14.10
CA PRO A 166 9.41 -9.35 -15.54
C PRO A 166 10.79 -9.57 -16.19
N ASN A 167 11.78 -8.72 -15.88
CA ASN A 167 13.12 -8.84 -16.43
C ASN A 167 13.89 -10.03 -15.85
N ALA A 168 13.76 -10.28 -14.55
CA ALA A 168 14.46 -11.38 -13.89
C ALA A 168 14.04 -12.78 -14.40
N ILE A 169 12.78 -12.95 -14.80
CA ILE A 169 12.24 -14.26 -15.21
C ILE A 169 12.23 -14.41 -16.73
N TYR A 170 11.84 -13.35 -17.46
CA TYR A 170 11.55 -13.42 -18.88
C TYR A 170 12.55 -12.66 -19.75
N ASN A 171 13.52 -11.96 -19.14
CA ASN A 171 14.32 -10.95 -19.81
C ASN A 171 13.48 -9.98 -20.66
N TYR A 172 12.35 -9.54 -20.08
CA TYR A 172 11.23 -8.92 -20.77
C TYR A 172 11.62 -7.71 -21.64
N GLU A 173 12.40 -6.77 -21.09
CA GLU A 173 12.84 -5.58 -21.81
C GLU A 173 13.71 -5.89 -23.02
N ASP A 174 14.68 -6.80 -22.90
CA ASP A 174 15.57 -7.17 -24.01
C ASP A 174 14.82 -7.93 -25.11
N VAL A 175 13.96 -8.87 -24.74
CA VAL A 175 13.14 -9.64 -25.70
C VAL A 175 12.24 -8.70 -26.50
N ILE A 176 11.60 -7.75 -25.85
CA ILE A 176 10.73 -6.77 -26.51
C ILE A 176 11.54 -5.79 -27.34
N LYS A 177 12.66 -5.28 -26.84
CA LYS A 177 13.54 -4.41 -27.60
C LYS A 177 13.98 -5.07 -28.90
N ASN A 178 14.44 -6.32 -28.84
CA ASN A 178 14.86 -7.07 -30.02
C ASN A 178 13.70 -7.31 -31.00
N HIS A 179 12.52 -7.67 -30.48
CA HIS A 179 11.33 -7.81 -31.32
C HIS A 179 10.96 -6.51 -32.04
N ILE A 180 10.97 -5.38 -31.34
CA ILE A 180 10.67 -4.06 -31.91
C ILE A 180 11.70 -3.67 -32.95
N LEU A 181 13.00 -3.77 -32.65
CA LEU A 181 14.08 -3.41 -33.57
C LEU A 181 14.00 -4.23 -34.88
N ASN A 182 13.65 -5.51 -34.78
CA ASN A 182 13.42 -6.35 -35.95
C ASN A 182 12.16 -5.92 -36.73
N ALA A 183 11.06 -5.61 -36.05
CA ALA A 183 9.80 -5.22 -36.68
C ALA A 183 9.86 -3.86 -37.40
N ILE A 184 10.70 -2.93 -36.91
CA ILE A 184 10.79 -1.57 -37.47
C ILE A 184 11.88 -1.41 -38.55
N LYS A 185 12.68 -2.46 -38.78
CA LYS A 185 13.86 -2.40 -39.66
C LYS A 185 13.53 -1.89 -41.05
N ASP A 186 12.40 -2.35 -41.60
CA ASP A 186 11.98 -2.08 -42.98
C ASP A 186 10.95 -0.94 -43.10
N ILE A 187 10.64 -0.24 -41.99
CA ILE A 187 9.66 0.85 -41.99
C ILE A 187 10.31 2.14 -42.50
N ASN A 188 9.74 2.73 -43.56
CA ASN A 188 10.16 4.03 -44.07
C ASN A 188 9.67 5.16 -43.15
N ILE A 189 10.52 6.15 -42.89
CA ILE A 189 10.20 7.30 -42.04
C ILE A 189 9.16 8.22 -42.68
N ASP A 190 9.09 8.27 -44.01
CA ASP A 190 8.12 9.11 -44.72
C ASP A 190 6.67 8.67 -44.47
N ASP A 191 6.44 7.36 -44.43
CA ASP A 191 5.14 6.77 -44.09
C ASP A 191 4.73 7.10 -42.65
N VAL A 192 5.71 7.11 -41.73
CA VAL A 192 5.51 7.50 -40.33
C VAL A 192 5.11 8.98 -40.23
N ILE A 193 5.78 9.86 -40.98
CA ILE A 193 5.44 11.30 -41.00
C ILE A 193 4.03 11.52 -41.56
N ALA A 194 3.68 10.84 -42.66
CA ALA A 194 2.34 10.91 -43.24
C ALA A 194 1.26 10.43 -42.25
N PHE A 195 1.55 9.34 -41.52
CA PHE A 195 0.69 8.83 -40.45
C PHE A 195 0.50 9.84 -39.31
N GLU A 196 1.59 10.38 -38.75
CA GLU A 196 1.55 11.36 -37.65
C GLU A 196 0.71 12.59 -38.01
N ASN A 197 0.84 13.07 -39.25
CA ASN A 197 0.05 14.18 -39.78
C ASN A 197 -1.45 13.82 -39.88
N LYS A 198 -1.76 12.60 -40.30
CA LYS A 198 -3.15 12.11 -40.42
C LYS A 198 -3.83 12.01 -39.05
N ILE A 199 -3.13 11.51 -38.04
CA ILE A 199 -3.71 11.28 -36.70
C ILE A 199 -3.62 12.50 -35.78
N LYS A 200 -2.87 13.55 -36.14
CA LYS A 200 -2.68 14.78 -35.33
C LYS A 200 -2.23 14.44 -33.89
N CYS A 201 -1.09 13.77 -33.76
CA CYS A 201 -0.52 13.39 -32.46
C CYS A 201 0.57 14.34 -31.95
N LEU A 202 0.74 14.40 -30.62
CA LEU A 202 1.83 15.14 -29.98
C LEU A 202 3.17 14.42 -30.18
N LYS A 203 4.19 15.18 -30.57
CA LYS A 203 5.59 14.71 -30.65
C LYS A 203 6.25 14.78 -29.27
N LEU A 204 5.86 13.85 -28.41
CA LEU A 204 6.49 13.68 -27.08
C LEU A 204 7.59 12.63 -27.19
N HIS A 205 8.82 13.06 -26.88
CA HIS A 205 10.02 12.23 -26.90
C HIS A 205 10.58 12.13 -25.49
N ASN A 206 10.21 11.06 -24.79
CA ASN A 206 10.86 10.69 -23.54
C ASN A 206 11.86 9.57 -23.86
N SER A 207 13.09 9.68 -23.34
CA SER A 207 14.02 8.55 -23.30
C SER A 207 13.39 7.44 -22.47
N GLY A 208 12.85 6.45 -23.17
CA GLY A 208 12.09 5.35 -22.61
C GLY A 208 12.95 4.31 -21.90
N ARG A 209 12.28 3.33 -21.26
CA ARG A 209 12.97 2.23 -20.54
C ARG A 209 13.86 1.41 -21.47
N LEU A 210 13.45 1.24 -22.72
CA LEU A 210 14.16 0.41 -23.70
C LEU A 210 15.39 1.10 -24.33
N LYS A 211 15.63 2.37 -23.99
CA LYS A 211 16.73 3.20 -24.53
C LYS A 211 16.77 3.18 -26.06
N LEU A 212 15.61 3.34 -26.69
CA LEU A 212 15.46 3.46 -28.15
C LEU A 212 15.71 4.92 -28.57
N THR A 213 16.20 5.10 -29.79
CA THR A 213 16.35 6.42 -30.43
C THR A 213 14.99 7.01 -30.78
N GLU A 214 14.95 8.32 -30.98
CA GLU A 214 13.73 9.04 -31.36
C GLU A 214 13.08 8.47 -32.63
N THR A 215 13.91 8.17 -33.64
CA THR A 215 13.48 7.57 -34.91
C THR A 215 12.89 6.18 -34.72
N GLU A 216 13.49 5.36 -33.86
CA GLU A 216 12.99 4.01 -33.56
C GLU A 216 11.66 4.05 -32.82
N ILE A 217 11.50 4.97 -31.86
CA ILE A 217 10.24 5.16 -31.13
C ILE A 217 9.11 5.54 -32.09
N ARG A 218 9.38 6.46 -33.04
CA ARG A 218 8.38 6.89 -34.04
C ARG A 218 7.97 5.73 -34.96
N LYS A 219 8.94 4.97 -35.49
CA LYS A 219 8.65 3.77 -36.29
C LYS A 219 7.89 2.70 -35.48
N ALA A 220 8.22 2.51 -34.21
CA ALA A 220 7.54 1.57 -33.33
C ALA A 220 6.08 1.95 -33.09
N LYS A 221 5.77 3.23 -32.84
CA LYS A 221 4.39 3.72 -32.73
C LYS A 221 3.57 3.43 -33.99
N TYR A 222 4.17 3.66 -35.17
CA TYR A 222 3.54 3.34 -36.45
C TYR A 222 3.28 1.83 -36.59
N TYR A 223 4.28 0.99 -36.32
CA TYR A 223 4.14 -0.47 -36.33
C TYR A 223 2.98 -0.94 -35.44
N PHE A 224 2.96 -0.52 -34.17
CA PHE A 224 1.91 -0.91 -33.22
C PHE A 224 0.51 -0.46 -33.65
N PHE A 225 0.42 0.69 -34.33
CA PHE A 225 -0.85 1.16 -34.86
C PHE A 225 -1.34 0.25 -35.99
N MET A 226 -0.46 -0.08 -36.93
CA MET A 226 -0.79 -0.97 -38.05
C MET A 226 -1.10 -2.40 -37.59
N SER A 227 -0.50 -2.85 -36.49
CA SER A 227 -0.76 -4.17 -35.89
C SER A 227 -1.98 -4.22 -34.97
N ASN A 228 -2.77 -3.15 -34.86
CA ASN A 228 -3.90 -3.03 -33.92
C ASN A 228 -3.51 -3.36 -32.46
N ALA A 229 -2.29 -3.01 -32.06
CA ALA A 229 -1.76 -3.33 -30.73
C ALA A 229 -2.23 -2.36 -29.64
N TYR A 230 -2.88 -1.26 -30.00
CA TYR A 230 -3.38 -0.26 -29.06
C TYR A 230 -4.75 -0.64 -28.49
N SER A 231 -4.95 -0.38 -27.20
CA SER A 231 -6.24 -0.57 -26.55
C SER A 231 -7.18 0.63 -26.77
N ASP A 232 -8.46 0.38 -27.05
CA ASP A 232 -9.50 1.40 -27.20
C ASP A 232 -10.03 1.88 -25.84
N THR A 233 -9.12 2.32 -24.97
CA THR A 233 -9.46 2.70 -23.59
C THR A 233 -9.90 4.16 -23.45
N SER A 234 -9.54 5.03 -24.40
CA SER A 234 -9.90 6.45 -24.36
C SER A 234 -9.87 7.11 -25.74
N ASN A 235 -10.63 8.19 -25.90
CA ASN A 235 -10.60 9.03 -27.11
C ASN A 235 -9.38 9.98 -27.17
N TYR A 236 -8.53 10.01 -26.14
CA TYR A 236 -7.51 11.04 -25.92
C TYR A 236 -6.08 10.52 -25.96
N GLU A 237 -5.89 9.28 -25.50
CA GLU A 237 -4.65 8.54 -25.60
C GLU A 237 -4.92 7.11 -26.07
N LYS A 238 -4.03 6.60 -26.94
CA LYS A 238 -3.96 5.17 -27.24
C LYS A 238 -2.75 4.58 -26.53
N LYS A 239 -3.03 3.70 -25.57
CA LYS A 239 -2.03 2.94 -24.81
C LYS A 239 -1.82 1.58 -25.45
N LEU A 240 -0.57 1.13 -25.46
CA LEU A 240 -0.24 -0.19 -25.97
C LEU A 240 -0.86 -1.26 -25.06
N ASN A 241 -1.54 -2.24 -25.65
CA ASN A 241 -2.07 -3.36 -24.91
C ASN A 241 -0.92 -4.21 -24.36
N SER A 242 -0.83 -4.36 -23.04
CA SER A 242 0.22 -5.15 -22.38
C SER A 242 0.21 -6.62 -22.83
N ASN A 243 -0.93 -7.12 -23.30
CA ASN A 243 -1.07 -8.49 -23.75
C ASN A 243 -0.48 -8.74 -25.15
N PHE A 244 -0.13 -7.69 -25.90
CA PHE A 244 0.40 -7.81 -27.26
C PHE A 244 1.67 -8.68 -27.32
N PHE A 245 2.51 -8.62 -26.29
CA PHE A 245 3.80 -9.34 -26.24
C PHE A 245 3.70 -10.75 -25.67
N LEU A 246 2.52 -11.23 -25.27
CA LEU A 246 2.39 -12.54 -24.60
C LEU A 246 2.87 -13.71 -25.48
N ASN A 247 2.68 -13.60 -26.79
CA ASN A 247 3.11 -14.64 -27.74
C ASN A 247 4.64 -14.83 -27.79
N LEU A 248 5.42 -13.86 -27.30
CA LEU A 248 6.89 -13.97 -27.23
C LEU A 248 7.36 -14.93 -26.13
N PHE A 249 6.46 -15.37 -25.23
CA PHE A 249 6.78 -16.23 -24.09
C PHE A 249 5.89 -17.50 -24.10
N PRO A 250 6.06 -18.40 -25.09
CA PRO A 250 5.11 -19.49 -25.33
C PRO A 250 5.07 -20.53 -24.20
N TYR A 251 6.21 -20.80 -23.56
CA TYR A 251 6.37 -21.89 -22.58
C TYR A 251 5.95 -21.55 -21.15
N SER A 252 5.44 -20.35 -20.91
CA SER A 252 5.14 -19.88 -19.55
C SER A 252 3.80 -20.40 -19.06
N LEU A 253 3.82 -21.01 -17.87
CA LEU A 253 2.68 -21.64 -17.21
C LEU A 253 1.60 -20.63 -16.81
N TYR A 254 2.00 -19.39 -16.53
CA TYR A 254 1.15 -18.41 -15.82
C TYR A 254 1.10 -17.01 -16.47
N LEU A 255 1.55 -16.90 -17.72
CA LEU A 255 1.77 -15.63 -18.44
C LEU A 255 0.56 -14.68 -18.46
N ASN A 256 -0.65 -15.21 -18.65
CA ASN A 256 -1.88 -14.43 -18.82
C ASN A 256 -2.33 -13.66 -17.57
N TYR A 257 -1.64 -13.86 -16.43
CA TYR A 257 -1.98 -13.26 -15.16
C TYR A 257 -0.87 -12.36 -14.60
N HIS A 258 0.18 -12.13 -15.39
CA HIS A 258 1.20 -11.13 -15.08
C HIS A 258 0.76 -9.75 -15.54
N THR A 259 0.92 -8.75 -14.66
CA THR A 259 0.93 -7.35 -15.05
C THR A 259 2.32 -7.00 -15.59
N PHE A 260 2.50 -7.06 -16.90
CA PHE A 260 3.73 -6.59 -17.53
C PHE A 260 3.82 -5.06 -17.48
N PRO A 261 5.03 -4.48 -17.38
CA PRO A 261 5.20 -3.04 -17.37
C PRO A 261 4.74 -2.47 -18.71
N THR A 262 3.97 -1.38 -18.64
CA THR A 262 3.60 -0.63 -19.85
C THR A 262 4.73 0.31 -20.25
N PHE A 263 4.92 0.47 -21.56
CA PHE A 263 5.93 1.34 -22.15
C PHE A 263 5.28 2.67 -22.53
N SER A 264 5.40 3.68 -21.66
CA SER A 264 4.80 5.00 -21.87
C SER A 264 5.36 5.69 -23.12
N GLU A 265 6.60 5.39 -23.50
CA GLU A 265 7.27 5.87 -24.71
C GLU A 265 6.50 5.57 -26.01
N PHE A 266 5.67 4.52 -26.04
CA PHE A 266 4.84 4.17 -27.21
C PHE A 266 3.41 4.71 -27.16
N THR A 267 3.05 5.49 -26.15
CA THR A 267 1.71 6.09 -26.05
C THR A 267 1.52 7.14 -27.14
N ILE A 268 0.35 7.11 -27.77
CA ILE A 268 -0.09 8.13 -28.73
C ILE A 268 -1.02 9.10 -27.99
N TYR A 269 -0.67 10.38 -27.99
CA TYR A 269 -1.48 11.47 -27.44
C TYR A 269 -2.02 12.34 -28.57
N TYR A 270 -3.32 12.62 -28.57
CA TYR A 270 -3.96 13.47 -29.60
C TYR A 270 -3.90 14.95 -29.20
N ILE A 271 -3.63 15.84 -30.17
CA ILE A 271 -3.38 17.28 -29.98
C ILE A 271 -4.55 18.04 -29.31
N ASN A 272 -5.78 17.52 -29.37
CA ASN A 272 -6.99 18.27 -28.99
C ASN A 272 -7.47 18.11 -27.55
N HIS A 273 -6.84 17.30 -26.71
CA HIS A 273 -7.42 16.97 -25.40
C HIS A 273 -6.39 16.81 -24.27
N ASN A 274 -6.03 17.93 -23.65
CA ASN A 274 -5.41 17.98 -22.33
C ASN A 274 -6.48 17.79 -21.25
N TYR A 275 -6.86 16.56 -20.90
CA TYR A 275 -7.62 16.33 -19.68
C TYR A 275 -7.07 15.12 -18.92
N SER A 276 -6.03 15.36 -18.13
CA SER A 276 -5.66 14.47 -17.03
C SER A 276 -6.78 14.44 -15.99
N ASP A 277 -6.90 13.36 -15.21
CA ASP A 277 -7.85 13.26 -14.08
C ASP A 277 -7.58 14.30 -12.96
N THR A 278 -6.47 15.03 -13.05
CA THR A 278 -5.97 16.01 -12.06
C THR A 278 -5.40 17.24 -12.74
N GLU A 279 -5.44 18.41 -12.08
CA GLU A 279 -4.96 19.67 -12.67
C GLU A 279 -3.45 19.67 -12.95
N PHE A 280 -2.68 19.11 -12.02
CA PHE A 280 -1.23 18.97 -12.14
C PHE A 280 -0.84 17.50 -12.05
N GLU A 281 0.38 17.19 -12.50
CA GLU A 281 0.97 15.89 -12.23
C GLU A 281 1.16 15.69 -10.74
N ARG A 282 1.01 14.44 -10.30
CA ARG A 282 1.18 14.09 -8.89
C ARG A 282 2.66 14.01 -8.51
N VAL A 283 3.00 14.56 -7.34
CA VAL A 283 4.30 14.27 -6.70
C VAL A 283 4.40 12.77 -6.43
N PRO A 284 5.43 12.07 -6.95
CA PRO A 284 5.52 10.62 -6.83
C PRO A 284 5.52 10.21 -5.36
N ILE A 285 4.53 9.38 -4.99
CA ILE A 285 4.32 8.92 -3.61
C ILE A 285 5.31 7.80 -3.27
N VAL A 286 6.03 7.24 -4.23
CA VAL A 286 7.11 6.25 -4.06
C VAL A 286 8.33 6.81 -4.76
N LYS A 287 9.55 6.72 -4.20
CA LYS A 287 10.76 6.81 -5.04
C LYS A 287 10.60 5.78 -6.15
N GLU A 288 10.75 6.18 -7.42
CA GLU A 288 10.78 5.26 -8.56
C GLU A 288 12.03 4.38 -8.47
N ASN A 289 11.99 3.40 -7.58
CA ASN A 289 12.92 2.30 -7.59
C ASN A 289 12.08 1.10 -8.05
N ASN A 290 12.40 0.56 -9.23
CA ASN A 290 11.78 -0.66 -9.79
C ASN A 290 12.04 -1.92 -8.92
N ASN A 291 12.50 -1.74 -7.68
CA ASN A 291 13.17 -2.76 -6.89
C ASN A 291 12.21 -3.29 -5.83
N HIS A 292 12.13 -4.61 -5.74
CA HIS A 292 11.17 -5.29 -4.88
C HIS A 292 11.57 -5.16 -3.41
N SER A 293 10.58 -4.96 -2.52
CA SER A 293 10.84 -4.92 -1.06
C SER A 293 11.49 -6.22 -0.58
N LEU A 294 12.34 -6.17 0.46
CA LEU A 294 12.92 -7.35 1.14
C LEU A 294 11.86 -8.42 1.46
N LYS A 295 10.65 -7.97 1.81
CA LYS A 295 9.48 -8.81 2.06
C LYS A 295 9.03 -9.66 0.86
N THR A 296 9.26 -9.19 -0.36
CA THR A 296 9.02 -9.98 -1.58
C THR A 296 10.03 -11.12 -1.67
N ILE A 297 11.30 -10.84 -1.39
CA ILE A 297 12.39 -11.83 -1.40
C ILE A 297 12.18 -12.88 -0.30
N GLU A 298 11.83 -12.49 0.92
CA GLU A 298 11.44 -13.41 2.00
C GLU A 298 10.34 -14.38 1.57
N ARG A 299 9.33 -13.90 0.83
CA ARG A 299 8.24 -14.75 0.34
C ARG A 299 8.69 -15.75 -0.73
N TYR A 300 9.72 -15.42 -1.52
CA TYR A 300 10.34 -16.36 -2.46
C TYR A 300 11.25 -17.36 -1.74
N LEU A 301 11.99 -16.93 -0.71
CA LEU A 301 12.75 -17.84 0.16
C LEU A 301 11.83 -18.88 0.81
N LEU A 302 10.67 -18.44 1.32
CA LEU A 302 9.66 -19.37 1.83
C LEU A 302 9.17 -20.34 0.74
N SER A 303 8.98 -19.89 -0.50
CA SER A 303 8.63 -20.79 -1.61
C SER A 303 9.74 -21.83 -1.88
N LEU A 304 11.02 -21.44 -1.83
CA LEU A 304 12.15 -22.38 -1.97
C LEU A 304 12.25 -23.36 -0.79
N ASN A 305 11.90 -22.95 0.43
CA ASN A 305 11.83 -23.88 1.55
C ASN A 305 10.78 -24.99 1.31
N HIS A 306 9.64 -24.67 0.70
CA HIS A 306 8.67 -25.70 0.30
C HIS A 306 9.22 -26.64 -0.79
N LEU A 307 10.12 -26.16 -1.67
CA LEU A 307 10.81 -27.04 -2.63
C LEU A 307 11.73 -28.03 -1.90
N ASN A 308 12.44 -27.59 -0.85
CA ASN A 308 13.24 -28.52 -0.03
C ASN A 308 12.37 -29.59 0.66
N ILE A 309 11.15 -29.25 1.06
CA ILE A 309 10.19 -30.24 1.59
C ILE A 309 9.80 -31.26 0.50
N VAL A 310 9.56 -30.82 -0.74
CA VAL A 310 9.29 -31.72 -1.88
C VAL A 310 10.47 -32.66 -2.10
N ILE A 311 11.69 -32.12 -2.08
CA ILE A 311 12.94 -32.88 -2.23
C ILE A 311 13.05 -33.95 -1.13
N ASP A 312 12.78 -33.60 0.12
CA ASP A 312 12.85 -34.54 1.25
C ASP A 312 11.82 -35.69 1.13
N LEU A 313 10.64 -35.42 0.56
CA LEU A 313 9.55 -36.39 0.49
C LEU A 313 9.64 -37.36 -0.68
N GLU A 314 9.97 -36.86 -1.88
CA GLU A 314 9.89 -37.65 -3.12
C GLU A 314 11.17 -37.65 -3.96
N TYR A 315 12.09 -36.72 -3.74
CA TYR A 315 13.29 -36.54 -4.58
C TYR A 315 14.57 -36.47 -3.76
N ASN A 316 14.73 -37.36 -2.77
CA ASN A 316 15.82 -37.36 -1.80
C ASN A 316 17.24 -37.50 -2.40
N TYR A 317 17.34 -37.91 -3.66
CA TYR A 317 18.59 -37.94 -4.44
C TYR A 317 19.05 -36.53 -4.88
N LEU A 318 18.19 -35.52 -4.83
CA LEU A 318 18.52 -34.14 -5.15
C LEU A 318 19.17 -33.44 -3.96
N ARG A 319 20.06 -32.48 -4.26
CA ARG A 319 20.63 -31.60 -3.23
C ARG A 319 19.60 -30.56 -2.82
N LYS A 320 19.52 -30.29 -1.51
CA LYS A 320 18.70 -29.19 -0.99
C LYS A 320 19.20 -27.85 -1.52
N ILE A 321 18.25 -26.96 -1.78
CA ILE A 321 18.50 -25.58 -2.16
C ILE A 321 18.78 -24.76 -0.89
N ASN A 322 20.03 -24.37 -0.69
CA ASN A 322 20.48 -23.59 0.45
C ASN A 322 20.89 -22.19 -0.01
N ILE A 323 20.12 -21.18 0.39
CA ILE A 323 20.40 -19.77 0.07
C ILE A 323 21.12 -19.12 1.24
N ASN A 324 22.30 -18.55 0.99
CA ASN A 324 23.01 -17.74 1.98
C ASN A 324 22.29 -16.38 2.13
N ILE A 325 21.48 -16.28 3.18
CA ILE A 325 20.66 -15.11 3.48
C ILE A 325 21.52 -13.85 3.68
N ASN A 326 22.68 -13.97 4.34
CA ASN A 326 23.55 -12.81 4.61
C ASN A 326 24.17 -12.26 3.32
N GLN A 327 24.64 -13.14 2.43
CA GLN A 327 25.19 -12.73 1.14
C GLN A 327 24.12 -12.13 0.22
N LEU A 328 22.92 -12.73 0.23
CA LEU A 328 21.75 -12.23 -0.49
C LEU A 328 21.39 -10.82 -0.01
N PHE A 329 21.26 -10.63 1.30
CA PHE A 329 20.89 -9.33 1.87
C PHE A 329 21.99 -8.29 1.70
N HIS A 330 23.27 -8.60 1.88
CA HIS A 330 24.34 -7.64 1.56
C HIS A 330 24.34 -7.18 0.11
N SER A 331 23.98 -8.07 -0.83
CA SER A 331 23.85 -7.73 -2.24
C SER A 331 22.62 -6.85 -2.53
N ILE A 332 21.59 -6.95 -1.70
CA ILE A 332 20.33 -6.19 -1.80
C ILE A 332 20.37 -4.88 -0.99
N GLU A 333 21.09 -4.80 0.14
CA GLU A 333 21.13 -3.64 1.05
C GLU A 333 21.79 -2.41 0.44
N LYS A 334 22.63 -2.59 -0.58
CA LYS A 334 23.16 -1.47 -1.40
C LYS A 334 22.08 -0.80 -2.27
N ILE A 335 20.85 -1.32 -2.25
CA ILE A 335 19.73 -0.81 -3.02
C ILE A 335 18.88 0.08 -2.11
N PRO A 336 18.77 1.39 -2.38
CA PRO A 336 17.93 2.25 -1.57
C PRO A 336 16.48 1.76 -1.66
N LEU A 337 15.86 1.44 -0.53
CA LEU A 337 14.45 1.07 -0.49
C LEU A 337 13.62 2.19 -1.14
N GLY A 338 12.71 1.82 -2.04
CA GLY A 338 11.72 2.72 -2.62
C GLY A 338 10.75 3.20 -1.55
N ARG A 339 11.14 4.23 -0.80
CA ARG A 339 10.35 4.76 0.31
C ARG A 339 9.13 5.49 -0.23
N PHE A 340 7.98 5.28 0.43
CA PHE A 340 6.84 6.15 0.17
C PHE A 340 7.16 7.55 0.71
N LYS A 341 7.08 8.59 -0.12
CA LYS A 341 7.27 9.98 0.33
C LYS A 341 6.14 10.35 1.29
N LEU A 342 6.52 10.73 2.51
CA LEU A 342 5.60 11.37 3.44
C LEU A 342 5.15 12.71 2.89
N LEU A 343 3.93 13.12 3.27
CA LEU A 343 3.47 14.47 2.99
C LEU A 343 4.21 15.43 3.93
N PRO A 344 4.59 16.63 3.45
CA PRO A 344 5.04 17.70 4.34
C PRO A 344 3.97 17.98 5.40
N ALA A 345 4.40 18.32 6.62
CA ALA A 345 3.47 18.56 7.74
C ALA A 345 2.52 19.72 7.44
N GLU A 346 3.04 20.80 6.84
CA GLU A 346 2.27 21.96 6.36
C GLU A 346 1.11 21.53 5.46
N VAL A 347 1.38 20.72 4.43
CA VAL A 347 0.34 20.19 3.53
C VAL A 347 -0.76 19.47 4.29
N VAL A 348 -0.42 18.69 5.33
CA VAL A 348 -1.42 17.96 6.12
C VAL A 348 -2.20 18.90 7.03
N PHE A 349 -1.55 19.85 7.71
CA PHE A 349 -2.20 20.81 8.59
C PHE A 349 -3.12 21.78 7.84
N ASP A 350 -2.68 22.29 6.70
CA ASP A 350 -3.49 23.16 5.84
C ASP A 350 -4.69 22.40 5.29
N SER A 351 -4.48 21.16 4.84
CA SER A 351 -5.58 20.31 4.37
C SER A 351 -6.54 19.94 5.49
N PHE A 352 -6.05 19.75 6.72
CA PHE A 352 -6.88 19.52 7.90
C PHE A 352 -7.76 20.75 8.20
N ARG A 353 -7.16 21.95 8.20
CA ARG A 353 -7.88 23.23 8.40
C ARG A 353 -8.96 23.41 7.33
N ASN A 354 -8.58 23.34 6.06
CA ASN A 354 -9.49 23.49 4.92
C ASN A 354 -10.64 22.49 4.96
N ALA A 355 -10.33 21.21 5.25
CA ALA A 355 -11.35 20.17 5.40
C ALA A 355 -12.30 20.45 6.57
N PHE A 356 -11.77 20.92 7.70
CA PHE A 356 -12.57 21.26 8.88
C PHE A 356 -13.50 22.43 8.61
N GLU A 357 -12.97 23.55 8.14
CA GLU A 357 -13.73 24.78 7.88
C GLU A 357 -14.81 24.54 6.82
N PHE A 358 -14.48 23.87 5.71
CA PHE A 358 -15.45 23.55 4.68
C PHE A 358 -16.57 22.63 5.17
N THR A 359 -16.23 21.59 5.92
CA THR A 359 -17.23 20.68 6.49
C THR A 359 -18.10 21.41 7.52
N PHE A 360 -17.49 22.22 8.38
CA PHE A 360 -18.20 22.98 9.41
C PHE A 360 -19.20 23.96 8.79
N ASN A 361 -18.80 24.66 7.74
CA ASN A 361 -19.62 25.69 7.11
C ASN A 361 -20.72 25.12 6.20
N TYR A 362 -20.48 24.02 5.48
CA TYR A 362 -21.35 23.64 4.35
C TYR A 362 -22.01 22.25 4.44
N ILE A 363 -21.72 21.43 5.46
CA ILE A 363 -22.27 20.06 5.55
C ILE A 363 -23.80 20.03 5.53
N ASP A 364 -24.47 20.95 6.24
CA ASP A 364 -25.93 20.98 6.32
C ASP A 364 -26.52 21.44 5.00
N ASN A 365 -26.03 22.55 4.44
CA ASN A 365 -26.53 23.11 3.18
C ASN A 365 -26.41 22.10 2.02
N ILE A 366 -25.29 21.38 1.93
CA ILE A 366 -25.05 20.39 0.88
C ILE A 366 -25.99 19.18 1.08
N HIS A 367 -26.05 18.63 2.29
CA HIS A 367 -26.92 17.48 2.57
C HIS A 367 -28.40 17.79 2.37
N ASP A 368 -28.88 18.93 2.87
CA ASP A 368 -30.28 19.32 2.75
C ASP A 368 -30.67 19.63 1.30
N SER A 369 -29.80 20.29 0.53
CA SER A 369 -30.03 20.51 -0.91
C SER A 369 -30.14 19.19 -1.68
N LEU A 370 -29.29 18.21 -1.36
CA LEU A 370 -29.36 16.88 -1.96
C LEU A 370 -30.64 16.15 -1.55
N ILE A 371 -31.02 16.19 -0.26
CA ILE A 371 -32.27 15.61 0.22
C ILE A 371 -33.47 16.20 -0.52
N ASN A 372 -33.56 17.53 -0.60
CA ASN A 372 -34.64 18.22 -1.31
C ASN A 372 -34.72 17.80 -2.79
N ILE A 373 -33.57 17.64 -3.44
CA ILE A 373 -33.50 17.14 -4.82
C ILE A 373 -34.07 15.72 -4.91
N TYR A 374 -33.63 14.80 -4.04
CA TYR A 374 -34.16 13.44 -4.05
C TYR A 374 -35.66 13.38 -3.72
N GLU A 375 -36.17 14.21 -2.81
CA GLU A 375 -37.59 14.22 -2.44
C GLU A 375 -38.50 14.71 -3.59
N ASN A 376 -38.02 15.65 -4.40
CA ASN A 376 -38.88 16.40 -5.30
C ASN A 376 -38.63 16.15 -6.79
N LEU A 377 -37.49 15.58 -7.18
CA LEU A 377 -37.20 15.24 -8.58
C LEU A 377 -37.47 13.76 -8.84
N ASN A 378 -38.31 13.50 -9.85
CA ASN A 378 -38.56 12.16 -10.35
C ASN A 378 -37.37 11.74 -11.25
N ILE A 379 -36.29 11.28 -10.62
CA ILE A 379 -34.96 11.08 -11.22
C ILE A 379 -34.93 10.03 -12.34
N SER A 380 -35.93 9.15 -12.42
CA SER A 380 -35.99 8.07 -13.43
C SER A 380 -36.15 8.52 -14.88
N ASN A 381 -36.57 9.77 -15.14
CA ASN A 381 -36.93 10.25 -16.48
C ASN A 381 -36.25 11.57 -16.90
N ILE A 382 -35.23 12.04 -16.18
CA ILE A 382 -34.64 13.37 -16.41
C ILE A 382 -33.22 13.25 -16.94
N ASP A 383 -32.97 13.87 -18.09
CA ASP A 383 -31.60 14.18 -18.54
C ASP A 383 -31.04 15.30 -17.65
N ILE A 384 -30.26 14.89 -16.65
CA ILE A 384 -29.71 15.74 -15.58
C ILE A 384 -28.67 16.74 -16.15
N SER A 385 -28.16 16.51 -17.35
CA SER A 385 -27.06 17.27 -17.94
C SER A 385 -27.45 18.68 -18.42
N GLU A 386 -28.74 18.99 -18.59
CA GLU A 386 -29.16 20.21 -19.29
C GLU A 386 -30.13 21.17 -18.58
N LYS A 387 -30.49 21.00 -17.30
CA LYS A 387 -31.56 21.85 -16.73
C LYS A 387 -31.29 22.47 -15.36
N LYS A 388 -31.35 23.81 -15.31
CA LYS A 388 -31.44 24.69 -14.11
C LYS A 388 -32.58 24.33 -13.12
N PHE A 389 -33.41 23.33 -13.40
CA PHE A 389 -34.58 22.98 -12.58
C PHE A 389 -34.23 22.47 -11.18
N PHE A 390 -33.03 21.92 -10.96
CA PHE A 390 -32.61 21.49 -9.62
C PHE A 390 -32.25 22.68 -8.70
N LEU A 391 -31.90 23.84 -9.26
CA LEU A 391 -31.47 25.03 -8.50
C LEU A 391 -32.55 25.50 -7.52
N LYS A 392 -33.84 25.31 -7.83
CA LYS A 392 -34.95 25.68 -6.94
C LYS A 392 -35.04 24.84 -5.65
N TYR A 393 -34.32 23.73 -5.60
CA TYR A 393 -34.24 22.84 -4.44
C TYR A 393 -32.94 23.02 -3.64
N ILE A 394 -32.06 23.91 -4.11
CA ILE A 394 -30.78 24.21 -3.47
C ILE A 394 -30.96 25.29 -2.42
N ASN A 395 -30.27 25.14 -1.29
CA ASN A 395 -30.20 26.14 -0.25
C ASN A 395 -29.58 27.45 -0.78
N ASN A 396 -30.17 28.60 -0.46
CA ASN A 396 -29.74 29.92 -0.94
C ASN A 396 -28.25 30.20 -0.68
N GLU A 397 -27.70 29.76 0.44
CA GLU A 397 -26.28 29.97 0.75
C GLU A 397 -25.35 29.28 -0.26
N LEU A 398 -25.76 28.14 -0.84
CA LEU A 398 -24.98 27.47 -1.89
C LEU A 398 -25.14 28.16 -3.26
N LEU A 399 -26.29 28.77 -3.53
CA LEU A 399 -26.47 29.61 -4.72
C LEU A 399 -25.58 30.84 -4.64
N ASP A 400 -25.54 31.50 -3.48
CA ASP A 400 -24.68 32.65 -3.20
C ASP A 400 -23.19 32.28 -3.24
N LEU A 401 -22.85 31.04 -2.83
CA LEU A 401 -21.49 30.49 -2.93
C LEU A 401 -21.04 30.27 -4.39
N GLY A 402 -22.00 30.18 -5.34
CA GLY A 402 -21.74 30.10 -6.78
C GLY A 402 -22.27 28.85 -7.48
N VAL A 403 -23.12 28.03 -6.84
CA VAL A 403 -23.68 26.83 -7.47
C VAL A 403 -24.63 27.19 -8.63
N GLU A 404 -24.28 26.76 -9.83
CA GLU A 404 -25.02 27.05 -11.07
C GLU A 404 -25.46 25.76 -11.80
N SER A 405 -24.76 24.64 -11.59
CA SER A 405 -24.99 23.38 -12.29
C SER A 405 -24.84 22.17 -11.36
N TRP A 406 -25.41 21.03 -11.78
CA TRP A 406 -25.24 19.77 -11.06
C TRP A 406 -23.78 19.31 -11.15
N THR A 407 -23.22 19.31 -12.37
CA THR A 407 -21.84 18.94 -12.67
C THR A 407 -21.16 20.02 -13.51
N ILE A 408 -19.83 20.09 -13.43
CA ILE A 408 -19.02 21.01 -14.22
C ILE A 408 -18.60 20.28 -15.51
N LYS A 409 -18.82 20.93 -16.66
CA LYS A 409 -18.35 20.40 -17.94
C LYS A 409 -16.82 20.34 -17.93
N LYS A 410 -16.26 19.20 -18.35
CA LYS A 410 -14.80 19.04 -18.48
C LYS A 410 -14.30 19.86 -19.68
N ASN A 411 -13.92 21.10 -19.43
CA ASN A 411 -13.32 22.03 -20.37
C ASN A 411 -12.05 22.67 -19.76
N ASN A 412 -11.37 23.55 -20.50
CA ASN A 412 -10.17 24.24 -19.99
C ASN A 412 -10.45 25.05 -18.71
N ASP A 413 -11.68 25.52 -18.52
CA ASP A 413 -12.10 26.28 -17.35
C ASP A 413 -12.58 25.38 -16.19
N PHE A 414 -12.42 24.06 -16.28
CA PHE A 414 -12.95 23.12 -15.30
C PHE A 414 -12.49 23.45 -13.88
N TYR A 415 -11.18 23.63 -13.67
CA TYR A 415 -10.61 23.91 -12.34
C TYR A 415 -10.98 25.31 -11.84
N ILE A 416 -11.11 26.29 -12.74
CA ILE A 416 -11.59 27.63 -12.41
C ILE A 416 -13.04 27.56 -11.92
N ASN A 417 -13.89 26.82 -12.64
CA ASN A 417 -15.29 26.63 -12.30
C ASN A 417 -15.47 25.78 -11.03
N LEU A 418 -14.54 24.84 -10.78
CA LEU A 418 -14.49 24.04 -9.56
C LEU A 418 -14.28 24.94 -8.34
N ARG A 419 -13.31 25.85 -8.38
CA ARG A 419 -13.03 26.80 -7.29
C ARG A 419 -14.11 27.86 -7.11
N LYS A 420 -14.85 28.18 -8.18
CA LYS A 420 -16.06 29.03 -8.13
C LYS A 420 -17.31 28.29 -7.64
N ASN A 421 -17.18 27.07 -7.13
CA ASN A 421 -18.27 26.27 -6.55
C ASN A 421 -19.43 25.94 -7.51
N LYS A 422 -19.19 25.98 -8.83
CA LYS A 422 -20.29 25.90 -9.80
C LYS A 422 -21.08 24.60 -9.81
N GLY A 423 -20.46 23.49 -9.40
CA GLY A 423 -21.04 22.15 -9.44
C GLY A 423 -21.41 21.57 -8.09
N LEU A 424 -22.71 21.35 -7.81
CA LEU A 424 -23.17 20.76 -6.54
C LEU A 424 -22.60 19.35 -6.30
N HIS A 425 -22.54 18.51 -7.34
CA HIS A 425 -21.97 17.16 -7.25
C HIS A 425 -20.51 17.18 -6.78
N HIS A 426 -19.76 18.20 -7.20
CA HIS A 426 -18.34 18.33 -6.87
C HIS A 426 -18.17 18.82 -5.42
N LEU A 427 -19.06 19.71 -4.94
CA LEU A 427 -19.12 20.09 -3.53
C LEU A 427 -19.40 18.90 -2.61
N TYR A 428 -20.28 17.98 -3.01
CA TYR A 428 -20.49 16.73 -2.25
C TYR A 428 -19.24 15.84 -2.23
N ALA A 429 -18.53 15.73 -3.36
CA ALA A 429 -17.26 15.00 -3.42
C ALA A 429 -16.20 15.63 -2.51
N ILE A 430 -16.08 16.96 -2.50
CA ILE A 430 -15.17 17.72 -1.63
C ILE A 430 -15.56 17.56 -0.16
N LEU A 431 -16.84 17.62 0.20
CA LEU A 431 -17.35 17.39 1.55
C LEU A 431 -16.98 15.98 2.04
N THR A 432 -17.25 14.97 1.22
CA THR A 432 -16.94 13.57 1.54
C THR A 432 -15.43 13.37 1.71
N ALA A 433 -14.61 13.96 0.82
CA ALA A 433 -13.16 13.94 0.92
C ALA A 433 -12.66 14.64 2.19
N SER A 434 -13.25 15.78 2.56
CA SER A 434 -12.90 16.57 3.74
C SER A 434 -13.08 15.74 5.01
N ILE A 435 -14.24 15.10 5.18
CA ILE A 435 -14.49 14.23 6.34
C ILE A 435 -13.51 13.04 6.36
N CYS A 436 -13.20 12.46 5.20
CA CYS A 436 -12.20 11.39 5.10
C CYS A 436 -10.79 11.85 5.50
N ILE A 437 -10.37 13.07 5.13
CA ILE A 437 -9.08 13.65 5.51
C ILE A 437 -9.03 13.87 7.02
N LEU A 438 -10.09 14.42 7.62
CA LEU A 438 -10.17 14.62 9.07
C LEU A 438 -10.05 13.30 9.83
N ILE A 439 -10.84 12.29 9.46
CA ILE A 439 -10.78 10.95 10.04
C ILE A 439 -9.41 10.31 9.81
N GLY A 440 -8.85 10.45 8.61
CA GLY A 440 -7.55 9.90 8.25
C GLY A 440 -6.41 10.46 9.06
N THR A 441 -6.46 11.76 9.32
CA THR A 441 -5.46 12.50 10.09
C THR A 441 -5.56 12.19 11.58
N LEU A 442 -6.77 11.90 12.11
CA LEU A 442 -7.00 11.73 13.55
C LEU A 442 -7.09 10.28 14.06
N LEU A 443 -7.43 9.30 13.21
CA LEU A 443 -7.74 7.94 13.66
C LEU A 443 -6.82 6.85 13.10
N ALA A 444 -5.83 7.23 12.28
CA ALA A 444 -4.81 6.32 11.76
C ALA A 444 -5.36 5.07 11.06
N ARG A 445 -6.56 5.08 10.49
CA ARG A 445 -7.18 3.88 9.91
C ARG A 445 -6.76 3.62 8.47
N ARG A 446 -6.83 2.34 8.06
CA ARG A 446 -6.61 1.97 6.66
C ARG A 446 -7.79 2.47 5.82
N GLN A 447 -7.53 2.74 4.55
CA GLN A 447 -8.58 3.15 3.61
C GLN A 447 -9.77 2.21 3.60
N SER A 448 -9.54 0.90 3.47
CA SER A 448 -10.63 -0.09 3.48
C SER A 448 -11.48 -0.01 4.75
N GLU A 449 -10.87 0.28 5.91
CA GLU A 449 -11.58 0.34 7.19
C GLU A 449 -12.44 1.60 7.32
N ILE A 450 -12.04 2.71 6.69
CA ILE A 450 -12.81 3.95 6.63
C ILE A 450 -13.95 3.81 5.61
N LEU A 451 -13.65 3.20 4.46
CA LEU A 451 -14.66 2.98 3.42
C LEU A 451 -15.72 1.96 3.85
N ASP A 452 -15.37 0.99 4.70
CA ASP A 452 -16.28 -0.05 5.23
C ASP A 452 -17.09 0.39 6.47
N LEU A 453 -17.04 1.67 6.86
CA LEU A 453 -17.81 2.20 7.98
C LEU A 453 -19.31 2.04 7.76
N ASP A 454 -20.04 1.69 8.81
CA ASP A 454 -21.47 1.41 8.75
C ASP A 454 -22.27 2.70 8.44
N PRO A 455 -23.26 2.66 7.54
CA PRO A 455 -24.01 3.86 7.15
C PRO A 455 -24.82 4.48 8.29
N PHE A 456 -25.19 3.71 9.32
CA PHE A 456 -26.17 4.10 10.34
C PHE A 456 -25.69 3.93 11.78
N ASP A 457 -24.64 3.15 12.02
CA ASP A 457 -24.10 2.83 13.36
C ASP A 457 -22.57 2.97 13.45
N SER A 458 -21.99 3.95 12.76
CA SER A 458 -20.55 4.24 12.87
C SER A 458 -20.16 5.00 14.15
N LEU A 459 -21.12 5.60 14.84
CA LEU A 459 -20.89 6.42 16.04
C LEU A 459 -21.31 5.70 17.33
N TYR A 460 -20.52 5.83 18.38
CA TYR A 460 -20.84 5.33 19.72
C TYR A 460 -20.57 6.38 20.80
N PRO A 461 -21.52 6.67 21.71
CA PRO A 461 -22.93 6.29 21.61
C PRO A 461 -23.60 6.90 20.36
N ASN A 462 -24.58 6.21 19.78
CA ASN A 462 -25.26 6.65 18.56
C ASN A 462 -26.41 7.63 18.87
N ILE A 463 -26.05 8.74 19.49
CA ILE A 463 -26.95 9.82 19.92
C ILE A 463 -26.48 11.15 19.31
N ASP A 464 -27.34 12.17 19.34
CA ASP A 464 -27.01 13.48 18.77
C ASP A 464 -25.89 14.18 19.57
N PRO A 465 -24.70 14.40 18.97
CA PRO A 465 -23.59 15.03 19.68
C PRO A 465 -23.80 16.52 19.90
N THR A 466 -24.65 17.19 19.11
CA THR A 466 -24.91 18.63 19.32
C THR A 466 -25.74 18.89 20.56
N ALA A 467 -26.51 17.89 21.02
CA ALA A 467 -27.32 17.97 22.22
C ALA A 467 -26.56 17.63 23.51
N ASN A 468 -25.35 17.05 23.41
CA ASN A 468 -24.61 16.51 24.56
C ASN A 468 -23.10 16.78 24.44
N ASN A 469 -22.61 17.87 25.04
CA ASN A 469 -21.20 18.26 25.01
C ASN A 469 -20.32 17.58 26.10
N THR A 470 -20.94 16.88 27.06
CA THR A 470 -20.24 16.19 28.17
C THR A 470 -19.93 14.73 27.88
N ILE A 471 -20.47 14.16 26.79
CA ILE A 471 -20.34 12.74 26.45
C ILE A 471 -19.14 12.53 25.54
N HIS A 472 -18.34 11.51 25.82
CA HIS A 472 -17.26 11.08 24.94
C HIS A 472 -17.79 10.20 23.81
N PHE A 473 -17.43 10.55 22.58
CA PHE A 473 -17.82 9.83 21.37
C PHE A 473 -16.67 9.02 20.79
N TYR A 474 -17.03 7.92 20.14
CA TYR A 474 -16.13 6.94 19.56
C TYR A 474 -16.59 6.56 18.15
N LEU A 475 -15.65 6.38 17.24
CA LEU A 475 -15.90 5.76 15.94
C LEU A 475 -15.79 4.23 16.08
N LYS A 476 -16.84 3.52 15.66
CA LYS A 476 -16.91 2.05 15.56
C LYS A 476 -16.28 1.59 14.25
N VAL A 477 -15.17 0.87 14.30
CA VAL A 477 -14.42 0.40 13.12
C VAL A 477 -14.27 -1.12 13.14
N LYS A 478 -14.46 -1.79 11.98
CA LYS A 478 -14.16 -3.21 11.81
C LYS A 478 -12.68 -3.40 11.48
N ASN A 479 -11.92 -4.08 12.35
CA ASN A 479 -10.49 -4.30 12.13
C ASN A 479 -10.25 -5.30 10.99
N SER A 480 -9.53 -4.90 9.94
CA SER A 480 -9.44 -5.70 8.70
C SER A 480 -8.44 -6.86 8.75
N LYS A 481 -7.60 -6.97 9.78
CA LYS A 481 -6.48 -7.95 9.84
C LYS A 481 -6.50 -8.95 11.00
N THR A 482 -7.49 -8.92 11.90
CA THR A 482 -7.51 -9.82 13.09
C THR A 482 -8.36 -11.08 12.92
N GLY A 483 -9.02 -11.29 11.78
CA GLY A 483 -9.88 -12.47 11.59
C GLY A 483 -9.12 -13.75 11.21
N VAL A 484 -9.28 -14.80 12.02
CA VAL A 484 -8.97 -16.20 11.65
C VAL A 484 -9.80 -16.56 10.42
N GLY A 485 -9.18 -17.17 9.42
CA GLY A 485 -9.78 -17.41 8.11
C GLY A 485 -10.79 -18.55 8.04
N LEU A 486 -11.80 -18.53 8.89
CA LEU A 486 -12.93 -19.45 8.82
C LEU A 486 -14.14 -18.82 8.11
N LEU A 487 -15.06 -19.71 7.72
CA LEU A 487 -16.32 -19.49 6.99
C LEU A 487 -17.19 -18.33 7.52
N ASN A 488 -16.96 -17.89 8.75
CA ASN A 488 -17.53 -16.67 9.31
C ASN A 488 -16.39 -15.67 9.57
N ASN A 489 -16.29 -14.64 8.74
CA ASN A 489 -15.37 -13.50 8.92
C ASN A 489 -15.64 -12.76 10.24
N LEU A 490 -15.24 -13.33 11.38
CA LEU A 490 -15.31 -12.67 12.67
C LEU A 490 -14.18 -11.63 12.72
N LYS A 491 -14.50 -10.40 12.36
CA LYS A 491 -13.63 -9.23 12.53
C LYS A 491 -13.93 -8.61 13.89
N GLU A 492 -12.90 -8.26 14.64
CA GLU A 492 -13.06 -7.50 15.88
C GLU A 492 -13.49 -6.06 15.59
N TYR A 493 -14.40 -5.55 16.41
CA TYR A 493 -14.79 -4.13 16.40
C TYR A 493 -13.88 -3.35 17.36
N LEU A 494 -13.42 -2.19 16.91
CA LEU A 494 -12.67 -1.24 17.73
C LEU A 494 -13.48 0.05 17.86
N ASN A 495 -13.60 0.53 19.09
CA ASN A 495 -14.14 1.86 19.39
C ASN A 495 -12.96 2.81 19.62
N LEU A 496 -12.81 3.80 18.75
CA LEU A 496 -11.72 4.78 18.80
C LEU A 496 -12.27 6.15 19.16
N PRO A 497 -11.71 6.84 20.18
CA PRO A 497 -12.23 8.13 20.59
C PRO A 497 -12.04 9.17 19.49
N ILE A 498 -13.04 10.03 19.32
CA ILE A 498 -13.03 11.12 18.33
C ILE A 498 -13.40 12.46 18.99
N PRO A 499 -12.89 13.60 18.47
CA PRO A 499 -13.34 14.91 18.91
C PRO A 499 -14.85 15.10 18.66
N LEU A 500 -15.49 15.91 19.49
CA LEU A 500 -16.93 16.20 19.40
C LEU A 500 -17.33 16.74 18.02
N SER A 501 -16.53 17.64 17.44
CA SER A 501 -16.75 18.17 16.10
C SER A 501 -16.79 17.09 15.02
N ILE A 502 -15.88 16.11 15.10
CA ILE A 502 -15.85 14.96 14.18
C ILE A 502 -17.05 14.06 14.40
N ALA A 503 -17.46 13.85 15.66
CA ALA A 503 -18.69 13.12 16.00
C ALA A 503 -19.92 13.78 15.37
N ILE A 504 -20.02 15.11 15.42
CA ILE A 504 -21.11 15.87 14.76
C ILE A 504 -21.11 15.61 13.25
N PHE A 505 -19.96 15.66 12.57
CA PHE A 505 -19.88 15.41 11.12
C PHE A 505 -20.30 13.99 10.74
N ILE A 506 -19.84 12.98 11.50
CA ILE A 506 -20.25 11.58 11.31
C ILE A 506 -21.75 11.42 11.53
N TYR A 507 -22.29 12.00 12.60
CA TYR A 507 -23.70 11.92 12.93
C TYR A 507 -24.60 12.56 11.86
N LYS A 508 -24.22 13.76 11.37
CA LYS A 508 -24.91 14.43 10.26
C LYS A 508 -24.91 13.58 8.98
N THR A 509 -23.78 12.96 8.68
CA THR A 509 -23.65 12.04 7.54
C THR A 509 -24.53 10.79 7.71
N GLN A 510 -24.61 10.21 8.92
CA GLN A 510 -25.55 9.11 9.22
C GLN A 510 -27.01 9.54 9.05
N LYS A 511 -27.39 10.75 9.49
CA LYS A 511 -28.74 11.30 9.30
C LYS A 511 -29.07 11.48 7.82
N PHE A 512 -28.13 12.03 7.04
CA PHE A 512 -28.26 12.15 5.59
C PHE A 512 -28.50 10.79 4.91
N ASN A 513 -27.65 9.79 5.21
CA ASN A 513 -27.81 8.44 4.68
C ASN A 513 -29.17 7.82 5.07
N LYS A 514 -29.63 8.01 6.32
CA LYS A 514 -30.95 7.52 6.78
C LYS A 514 -32.09 8.16 6.00
N LYS A 515 -32.05 9.48 5.78
CA LYS A 515 -33.08 10.19 5.01
C LYS A 515 -33.12 9.70 3.56
N ILE A 516 -31.99 9.72 2.85
CA ILE A 516 -31.94 9.27 1.44
C ILE A 516 -32.42 7.82 1.30
N SER A 517 -32.06 6.94 2.25
CA SER A 517 -32.49 5.53 2.25
C SER A 517 -34.01 5.32 2.29
N LYS A 518 -34.75 6.29 2.83
CA LYS A 518 -36.21 6.24 2.90
C LYS A 518 -36.90 6.89 1.70
N ILE A 519 -36.29 7.94 1.13
CA ILE A 519 -36.91 8.77 0.10
C ILE A 519 -36.91 8.06 -1.26
N ASN A 520 -35.78 7.49 -1.69
CA ASN A 520 -35.64 6.86 -3.01
C ASN A 520 -34.84 5.55 -2.94
N PRO A 521 -35.42 4.47 -2.40
CA PRO A 521 -34.72 3.19 -2.25
C PRO A 521 -34.24 2.61 -3.59
N ASN A 522 -34.94 2.89 -4.69
CA ASN A 522 -34.61 2.38 -6.03
C ASN A 522 -33.29 2.92 -6.60
N LEU A 523 -32.80 4.06 -6.09
CA LEU A 523 -31.53 4.66 -6.52
C LEU A 523 -30.34 4.18 -5.69
N ILE A 524 -30.58 3.32 -4.70
CA ILE A 524 -29.58 2.92 -3.71
C ILE A 524 -29.14 1.49 -3.97
N ASN A 525 -27.94 1.35 -4.51
CA ASN A 525 -27.36 0.03 -4.75
C ASN A 525 -26.82 -0.57 -3.45
N SER A 526 -26.10 0.24 -2.66
CA SER A 526 -25.56 -0.14 -1.36
C SER A 526 -25.00 1.09 -0.63
N LEU A 527 -25.06 1.10 0.70
CA LEU A 527 -24.59 2.23 1.51
C LEU A 527 -23.47 1.81 2.48
N ASN A 528 -22.52 2.71 2.66
CA ASN A 528 -21.61 2.81 3.80
C ASN A 528 -21.76 4.22 4.40
N LEU A 529 -20.96 4.59 5.40
CA LEU A 529 -20.96 5.95 5.93
C LEU A 529 -20.65 6.97 4.82
N PHE A 530 -19.63 6.70 4.02
CA PHE A 530 -19.23 7.50 2.87
C PHE A 530 -19.67 6.86 1.57
N ASN A 531 -20.46 7.59 0.79
CA ASN A 531 -21.07 7.12 -0.44
C ASN A 531 -20.63 7.94 -1.64
N ALA A 532 -20.70 7.34 -2.82
CA ALA A 532 -20.59 8.02 -4.09
C ALA A 532 -21.99 8.32 -4.62
N ILE A 533 -22.17 9.53 -5.13
CA ILE A 533 -23.34 9.89 -5.95
C ILE A 533 -22.85 9.92 -7.39
N HIS A 534 -23.45 9.10 -8.24
CA HIS A 534 -23.08 9.03 -9.66
C HIS A 534 -23.64 10.25 -10.39
N SER A 535 -22.77 10.96 -11.12
CA SER A 535 -23.10 12.26 -11.71
C SER A 535 -24.16 12.17 -12.82
N ASP A 536 -24.21 11.04 -13.51
CA ASP A 536 -25.07 10.74 -14.65
C ASP A 536 -26.43 10.19 -14.24
N THR A 537 -26.46 9.29 -13.27
CA THR A 537 -27.65 8.53 -12.85
C THR A 537 -28.25 9.02 -11.53
N MET A 538 -27.52 9.84 -10.78
CA MET A 538 -27.81 10.21 -9.38
C MET A 538 -28.02 9.01 -8.45
N SER A 539 -27.61 7.81 -8.89
CA SER A 539 -27.63 6.63 -8.05
C SER A 539 -26.58 6.75 -6.95
N VAL A 540 -26.87 6.14 -5.80
CA VAL A 540 -26.01 6.14 -4.63
C VAL A 540 -25.42 4.75 -4.43
N SER A 541 -24.10 4.69 -4.32
CA SER A 541 -23.39 3.45 -4.05
C SER A 541 -22.27 3.66 -3.03
N LYS A 542 -21.78 2.57 -2.44
CA LYS A 542 -20.56 2.59 -1.62
C LYS A 542 -19.41 3.27 -2.36
N LEU A 543 -18.63 4.06 -1.63
CA LEU A 543 -17.46 4.72 -2.19
C LEU A 543 -16.35 3.70 -2.48
N SER A 544 -16.06 3.45 -3.76
CA SER A 544 -15.00 2.53 -4.17
C SER A 544 -13.61 3.12 -3.92
N SER A 545 -12.58 2.27 -3.84
CA SER A 545 -11.19 2.75 -3.64
C SER A 545 -10.72 3.71 -4.74
N LYS A 546 -11.15 3.50 -5.99
CA LYS A 546 -10.82 4.39 -7.12
C LYS A 546 -11.53 5.74 -6.99
N LEU A 547 -12.84 5.73 -6.71
CA LEU A 547 -13.62 6.96 -6.54
C LEU A 547 -13.17 7.76 -5.32
N HIS A 548 -12.83 7.10 -4.21
CA HIS A 548 -12.24 7.75 -3.05
C HIS A 548 -10.97 8.54 -3.39
N TYR A 549 -10.07 7.97 -4.19
CA TYR A 549 -8.89 8.72 -4.65
C TYR A 549 -9.24 9.89 -5.55
N ASN A 550 -10.27 9.75 -6.40
CA ASN A 550 -10.74 10.85 -7.23
C ASN A 550 -11.30 11.99 -6.37
N TYR A 551 -12.09 11.68 -5.33
CA TYR A 551 -12.61 12.69 -4.40
C TYR A 551 -11.48 13.41 -3.65
N LEU A 552 -10.46 12.67 -3.18
CA LEU A 552 -9.26 13.29 -2.59
C LEU A 552 -8.51 14.15 -3.59
N ASN A 553 -8.48 13.79 -4.88
CA ASN A 553 -7.86 14.62 -5.91
C ASN A 553 -8.65 15.90 -6.15
N THR A 554 -9.98 15.80 -6.28
CA THR A 554 -10.87 16.96 -6.42
C THR A 554 -10.71 17.91 -5.25
N PHE A 555 -10.59 17.40 -4.01
CA PHE A 555 -10.26 18.21 -2.84
C PHE A 555 -8.93 18.96 -3.01
N CYS A 556 -7.88 18.27 -3.44
CA CYS A 556 -6.56 18.89 -3.62
C CYS A 556 -6.56 19.95 -4.73
N ASP A 557 -7.35 19.75 -5.79
CA ASP A 557 -7.49 20.69 -6.90
C ASP A 557 -8.35 21.91 -6.53
N TYR A 558 -9.35 21.71 -5.68
CA TYR A 558 -10.20 22.76 -5.15
C TYR A 558 -9.46 23.68 -4.16
N PHE A 559 -8.77 23.11 -3.17
CA PHE A 559 -8.01 23.88 -2.15
C PHE A 559 -6.59 24.23 -2.58
N GLU A 560 -6.21 23.86 -3.80
CA GLU A 560 -4.90 24.14 -4.37
C GLU A 560 -3.74 23.71 -3.45
N THR A 561 -3.72 22.44 -3.05
CA THR A 561 -2.64 21.93 -2.19
C THR A 561 -1.27 22.22 -2.78
N GLN A 562 -0.28 22.39 -1.89
CA GLN A 562 1.07 22.83 -2.25
C GLN A 562 1.64 22.10 -3.47
N THR A 563 2.35 22.87 -4.29
CA THR A 563 3.02 22.37 -5.48
C THR A 563 4.53 22.47 -5.35
N ILE A 564 5.24 21.62 -6.07
CA ILE A 564 6.68 21.68 -6.23
C ILE A 564 7.03 21.78 -7.71
N ASP A 565 8.08 22.53 -8.00
CA ASP A 565 8.65 22.59 -9.34
C ASP A 565 9.69 21.47 -9.49
N VAL A 566 9.53 20.66 -10.54
CA VAL A 566 10.43 19.56 -10.89
C VAL A 566 11.08 19.89 -12.23
N GLY A 567 12.29 20.45 -12.16
CA GLY A 567 12.95 21.06 -13.32
C GLY A 567 12.33 22.42 -13.68
N SER A 568 12.83 23.05 -14.75
CA SER A 568 12.44 24.40 -15.16
C SER A 568 11.04 24.53 -15.78
N LEU A 569 10.30 23.43 -15.98
CA LEU A 569 9.07 23.42 -16.79
C LEU A 569 7.90 22.57 -16.24
N ILE A 570 8.05 21.79 -15.16
CA ILE A 570 7.01 20.86 -14.71
C ILE A 570 6.61 21.15 -13.26
N LYS A 571 5.36 21.59 -13.07
CA LYS A 571 4.76 21.80 -11.75
C LYS A 571 4.00 20.55 -11.32
N LYS A 572 4.30 20.03 -10.12
CA LYS A 572 3.64 18.85 -9.53
C LYS A 572 2.91 19.21 -8.24
N ARG A 573 1.75 18.61 -7.97
CA ARG A 573 0.95 18.84 -6.76
C ARG A 573 1.01 17.66 -5.77
N TYR A 574 1.01 17.98 -4.48
CA TYR A 574 0.81 16.99 -3.43
C TYR A 574 -0.64 16.53 -3.36
N TYR A 575 -0.95 15.41 -4.03
CA TYR A 575 -2.24 14.75 -3.90
C TYR A 575 -2.24 13.74 -2.75
N ILE A 576 -3.10 13.98 -1.77
CA ILE A 576 -3.17 13.23 -0.51
C ILE A 576 -3.64 11.79 -0.72
N ARG A 577 -3.00 10.85 -0.01
CA ARG A 577 -3.48 9.48 0.14
C ARG A 577 -3.72 9.11 1.58
N GLN A 578 -4.71 8.24 1.79
CA GLN A 578 -5.08 7.74 3.11
C GLN A 578 -3.91 7.10 3.87
N HIS A 579 -3.05 6.37 3.16
CA HIS A 579 -1.85 5.77 3.76
C HIS A 579 -0.84 6.81 4.27
N GLN A 580 -0.74 7.98 3.62
CA GLN A 580 0.13 9.07 4.08
C GLN A 580 -0.45 9.73 5.34
N LEU A 581 -1.77 9.93 5.42
CA LEU A 581 -2.44 10.46 6.62
C LEU A 581 -2.26 9.51 7.83
N ARG A 582 -2.43 8.20 7.62
CA ARG A 582 -2.17 7.19 8.65
C ARG A 582 -0.72 7.22 9.16
N ARG A 583 0.25 7.48 8.28
CA ARG A 583 1.68 7.65 8.66
C ARG A 583 1.88 8.90 9.50
N PHE A 584 1.33 10.01 9.02
CA PHE A 584 1.40 11.29 9.69
C PHE A 584 0.86 11.23 11.12
N PHE A 585 -0.31 10.60 11.33
CA PHE A 585 -0.84 10.38 12.69
C PHE A 585 0.12 9.60 13.59
N ALA A 586 0.67 8.49 13.08
CA ALA A 586 1.57 7.65 13.88
C ALA A 586 2.82 8.42 14.30
N MET A 587 3.34 9.29 13.43
CA MET A 587 4.43 10.20 13.76
C MET A 587 4.00 11.22 14.82
N LEU A 588 2.91 11.97 14.58
CA LEU A 588 2.41 12.98 15.52
C LEU A 588 2.22 12.39 16.93
N PHE A 589 1.61 11.22 17.02
CA PHE A 589 1.33 10.52 18.27
C PHE A 589 2.60 10.06 18.99
N PHE A 590 3.58 9.54 18.25
CA PHE A 590 4.86 9.12 18.83
C PHE A 590 5.61 10.30 19.48
N TRP A 591 5.49 11.49 18.90
CA TRP A 591 6.21 12.67 19.37
C TRP A 591 5.43 13.55 20.36
N SER A 592 4.11 13.38 20.51
CA SER A 592 3.26 14.19 21.39
C SER A 592 3.33 13.85 22.90
N LYS A 593 4.49 13.41 23.42
CA LYS A 593 4.76 13.21 24.87
C LYS A 593 3.74 12.38 25.68
N LYS A 594 3.48 11.12 25.31
CA LYS A 594 2.85 10.17 26.26
C LYS A 594 3.62 8.85 26.31
N PHE A 595 4.49 8.70 27.30
CA PHE A 595 5.36 7.52 27.47
C PHE A 595 4.59 6.21 27.77
N ASP A 596 3.37 6.28 28.29
CA ASP A 596 2.47 5.12 28.52
C ASP A 596 1.66 4.65 27.29
N SER A 597 1.91 5.20 26.09
CA SER A 597 0.91 5.22 25.01
C SER A 597 1.16 4.30 23.82
N LEU A 598 2.22 3.47 23.80
CA LEU A 598 2.42 2.52 22.70
C LEU A 598 1.25 1.54 22.55
N ASN A 599 0.65 1.09 23.67
CA ASN A 599 -0.55 0.26 23.63
C ASN A 599 -1.74 1.01 23.01
N ILE A 600 -1.84 2.32 23.22
CA ILE A 600 -2.86 3.19 22.62
C ILE A 600 -2.59 3.35 21.12
N LEU A 601 -1.36 3.67 20.72
CA LEU A 601 -0.99 3.76 19.30
C LEU A 601 -1.23 2.44 18.57
N THR A 602 -0.89 1.32 19.22
CA THR A 602 -1.14 -0.04 18.75
C THR A 602 -2.63 -0.30 18.55
N LYS A 603 -3.48 0.16 19.48
CA LYS A 603 -4.95 0.10 19.37
C LYS A 603 -5.48 0.97 18.21
N PHE A 604 -5.00 2.20 18.05
CA PHE A 604 -5.38 3.08 16.93
C PHE A 604 -4.98 2.48 15.58
N LEU A 605 -3.79 1.90 15.49
CA LEU A 605 -3.28 1.30 14.26
C LEU A 605 -3.84 -0.11 14.00
N GLY A 606 -4.36 -0.79 15.02
CA GLY A 606 -4.80 -2.19 14.94
C GLY A 606 -3.66 -3.15 14.59
N HIS A 607 -2.46 -2.89 15.12
CA HIS A 607 -1.29 -3.78 15.02
C HIS A 607 -1.16 -4.61 16.30
N THR A 608 -0.41 -5.72 16.25
CA THR A 608 -0.14 -6.57 17.41
C THR A 608 1.35 -6.56 17.83
N ASN A 609 2.22 -5.85 17.10
CA ASN A 609 3.67 -5.84 17.37
C ASN A 609 4.25 -4.41 17.24
N SER A 610 4.92 -3.93 18.30
CA SER A 610 5.48 -2.59 18.48
C SER A 610 6.80 -2.36 17.73
N GLU A 611 7.57 -3.40 17.45
CA GLU A 611 8.87 -3.29 16.76
C GLU A 611 8.73 -2.88 15.28
N HIS A 612 7.68 -3.36 14.63
CA HIS A 612 7.30 -2.90 13.28
C HIS A 612 6.82 -1.44 13.22
N LEU A 613 6.45 -0.85 14.37
CA LEU A 613 5.99 0.55 14.44
C LEU A 613 7.17 1.52 14.41
N TYR A 614 8.27 1.18 15.10
CA TYR A 614 9.44 2.04 15.19
C TYR A 614 10.23 2.10 13.87
N ASN A 615 10.46 0.96 13.21
CA ASN A 615 11.07 0.93 11.88
C ASN A 615 10.20 1.69 10.85
N TYR A 616 8.88 1.71 11.03
CA TYR A 616 7.96 2.45 10.18
C TYR A 616 8.04 3.97 10.36
N ILE A 617 8.34 4.45 11.59
CA ILE A 617 8.48 5.88 11.91
C ILE A 617 9.86 6.40 11.48
N SER A 618 10.94 5.67 11.81
CA SER A 618 12.32 6.09 11.54
C SER A 618 12.71 6.09 10.06
N GLU A 619 12.13 5.20 9.24
CA GLU A 619 12.47 5.11 7.81
C GLU A 619 11.87 6.22 6.93
N SER A 620 10.84 6.93 7.40
CA SER A 620 9.86 7.56 6.50
C SER A 620 9.88 9.10 6.47
N THR A 621 10.53 9.77 7.42
CA THR A 621 10.40 11.24 7.57
C THR A 621 11.48 12.05 6.83
N PRO A 622 11.19 13.27 6.36
CA PRO A 622 12.22 14.25 5.97
C PRO A 622 13.13 14.55 7.16
N GLY A 623 14.46 14.59 6.92
CA GLY A 623 15.46 14.83 7.96
C GLY A 623 15.11 16.05 8.80
N ASP A 624 14.90 17.20 8.19
CA ASP A 624 14.69 18.47 8.90
C ASP A 624 13.45 18.49 9.82
N ILE A 625 12.35 17.80 9.47
CA ILE A 625 11.17 17.73 10.35
C ILE A 625 11.43 16.80 11.55
N LEU A 626 12.16 15.69 11.37
CA LEU A 626 12.60 14.85 12.49
C LEU A 626 13.56 15.59 13.40
N LEU A 627 14.48 16.35 12.80
CA LEU A 627 15.45 17.16 13.52
C LEU A 627 14.72 18.22 14.36
N GLY A 628 13.71 18.89 13.81
CA GLY A 628 12.86 19.87 14.50
C GLY A 628 12.17 19.28 15.72
N VAL A 629 11.50 18.14 15.55
CA VAL A 629 10.78 17.49 16.62
C VAL A 629 11.71 16.90 17.69
N LYS A 630 12.85 16.33 17.30
CA LYS A 630 13.89 15.86 18.25
C LYS A 630 14.48 17.04 19.03
N ALA A 631 14.74 18.16 18.35
CA ALA A 631 15.28 19.36 18.95
C ALA A 631 14.34 19.96 19.99
N HIS A 632 13.04 20.07 19.67
CA HIS A 632 12.00 20.48 20.59
C HIS A 632 11.90 19.56 21.81
N TYR A 633 12.02 18.25 21.60
CA TYR A 633 11.96 17.27 22.68
C TYR A 633 13.18 17.36 23.62
N LEU A 634 14.37 17.65 23.09
CA LEU A 634 15.59 17.91 23.86
C LEU A 634 15.55 19.26 24.59
N SER A 635 15.02 20.33 23.97
CA SER A 635 14.91 21.65 24.62
C SER A 635 13.92 21.61 25.80
N ASP A 636 12.80 20.91 25.65
CA ASP A 636 11.80 20.82 26.71
C ASP A 636 12.25 19.95 27.92
N TYR A 637 13.28 19.10 27.75
CA TYR A 637 13.96 18.46 28.89
C TYR A 637 14.69 19.50 29.75
N PHE A 638 15.40 20.43 29.13
CA PHE A 638 16.14 21.48 29.82
C PHE A 638 15.23 22.44 30.60
N LEU A 639 14.09 22.81 30.02
CA LEU A 639 13.08 23.68 30.66
C LEU A 639 12.42 23.05 31.89
N ASN A 640 12.43 21.72 31.99
CA ASN A 640 11.69 20.96 33.00
C ASN A 640 12.57 20.02 33.85
N LYS A 641 13.87 20.36 34.01
CA LYS A 641 14.92 19.53 34.67
C LYS A 641 14.55 19.02 36.08
N ASN A 642 13.62 19.67 36.78
CA ASN A 642 13.17 19.34 38.14
C ASN A 642 11.95 18.39 38.21
N ASN A 643 11.33 18.06 37.08
CA ASN A 643 10.25 17.10 37.00
C ASN A 643 10.82 15.74 36.55
N ASN A 644 10.78 14.71 37.40
CA ASN A 644 11.21 13.32 37.13
C ASN A 644 10.40 12.59 36.02
N LYS A 645 10.03 13.29 34.95
CA LYS A 645 9.16 12.82 33.85
C LYS A 645 9.91 12.33 32.61
N TYR A 646 11.23 12.51 32.55
CA TYR A 646 12.05 12.21 31.37
C TYR A 646 13.06 11.12 31.70
N ASP A 647 12.89 9.94 31.09
CA ASP A 647 13.81 8.80 31.21
C ASP A 647 14.58 8.68 29.88
N ILE A 648 15.54 9.60 29.69
CA ILE A 648 16.45 9.62 28.54
C ILE A 648 17.85 9.25 29.04
N GLU A 649 18.35 8.11 28.58
CA GLU A 649 19.69 7.64 28.92
C GLU A 649 20.75 8.54 28.25
N ASN A 650 21.83 8.85 28.97
CA ASN A 650 22.94 9.72 28.56
C ASN A 650 22.62 11.21 28.34
N ILE A 651 21.43 11.69 28.69
CA ILE A 651 21.08 13.11 28.47
C ILE A 651 21.92 14.11 29.26
N SER A 652 22.54 13.69 30.37
CA SER A 652 23.46 14.53 31.16
C SER A 652 24.66 15.03 30.35
N SER A 653 25.04 14.31 29.28
CA SER A 653 26.11 14.71 28.38
C SER A 653 25.74 15.89 27.47
N LEU A 654 24.45 16.10 27.17
CA LEU A 654 23.98 17.09 26.21
C LEU A 654 24.36 18.53 26.58
N GLU A 655 24.31 18.88 27.87
CA GLU A 655 24.68 20.22 28.35
C GLU A 655 26.16 20.51 28.10
N SER A 656 27.03 19.52 28.32
CA SER A 656 28.46 19.66 28.06
C SER A 656 28.76 19.78 26.56
N ILE A 657 28.01 19.08 25.71
CA ILE A 657 28.14 19.12 24.26
C ILE A 657 27.70 20.49 23.71
N LEU A 658 26.57 21.01 24.18
CA LEU A 658 26.10 22.35 23.81
C LEU A 658 27.12 23.43 24.18
N LYS A 659 27.68 23.40 25.40
CA LYS A 659 28.71 24.35 25.85
C LYS A 659 29.99 24.25 25.04
N LYS A 660 30.48 23.03 24.78
CA LYS A 660 31.70 22.79 24.00
C LYS A 660 31.53 23.22 22.53
N HIS A 661 30.42 22.84 21.89
CA HIS A 661 30.22 23.06 20.46
C HIS A 661 29.95 24.53 20.10
N PHE A 662 29.18 25.25 20.93
CA PHE A 662 28.84 26.65 20.70
C PHE A 662 29.70 27.65 21.50
N ASN A 663 30.69 27.16 22.25
CA ASN A 663 31.61 27.95 23.08
C ASN A 663 30.87 28.87 24.08
N ILE A 664 29.93 28.28 24.84
CA ILE A 664 29.06 28.98 25.81
C ILE A 664 29.45 28.59 27.24
N ASP A 665 29.69 29.58 28.10
CA ASP A 665 30.11 29.36 29.50
C ASP A 665 28.97 28.86 30.40
N PHE A 666 27.75 29.38 30.21
CA PHE A 666 26.57 29.01 31.01
C PHE A 666 25.27 29.09 30.18
N ILE A 667 24.31 28.22 30.50
CA ILE A 667 22.95 28.23 29.93
C ILE A 667 22.01 28.64 31.07
N ASP A 668 21.35 29.80 30.96
CA ASP A 668 20.40 30.29 31.96
C ASP A 668 18.97 30.33 31.40
N PHE A 669 17.99 30.07 32.26
CA PHE A 669 16.58 29.94 31.87
C PHE A 669 15.78 31.15 32.36
N MET A 670 15.31 31.98 31.43
CA MET A 670 14.47 33.13 31.75
C MET A 670 13.11 33.01 31.07
N THR A 671 12.04 33.33 31.81
CA THR A 671 10.71 33.50 31.24
C THR A 671 10.65 34.77 30.38
N GLU A 672 9.78 34.82 29.37
CA GLU A 672 9.61 36.00 28.49
C GLU A 672 9.43 37.32 29.28
N GLU A 673 8.71 37.30 30.40
CA GLU A 673 8.53 38.46 31.28
C GLU A 673 9.84 38.93 31.95
N LYS A 674 10.71 38.00 32.37
CA LYS A 674 12.02 38.30 32.95
C LYS A 674 13.02 38.77 31.88
N ALA A 675 12.94 38.18 30.69
CA ALA A 675 13.73 38.63 29.55
C ALA A 675 13.35 40.06 29.15
N ALA A 676 12.05 40.37 29.03
CA ALA A 676 11.57 41.72 28.69
C ALA A 676 12.01 42.78 29.72
N THR A 677 11.90 42.48 31.02
CA THR A 677 12.33 43.40 32.10
C THR A 677 13.84 43.62 32.16
N LEU A 678 14.66 42.65 31.75
CA LEU A 678 16.11 42.82 31.61
C LEU A 678 16.48 43.59 30.33
N TYR A 679 15.72 43.40 29.24
CA TYR A 679 15.87 44.17 28.00
C TYR A 679 15.53 45.65 28.18
N GLU A 680 14.50 45.99 28.97
CA GLU A 680 14.16 47.39 29.28
C GLU A 680 15.25 48.06 30.14
N ASN A 681 15.89 47.32 31.05
CA ASN A 681 16.94 47.85 31.93
C ASN A 681 18.33 47.93 31.28
N SER A 682 18.56 47.28 30.13
CA SER A 682 19.88 47.13 29.49
C SER A 682 20.13 48.01 28.26
N GLN A 683 19.26 48.98 27.96
CA GLN A 683 19.43 49.93 26.84
C GLN A 683 20.70 50.82 26.88
N LYS A 684 21.63 50.63 27.84
CA LYS A 684 22.88 51.41 27.92
C LYS A 684 24.16 50.71 27.48
N ASN A 685 24.18 49.41 27.14
CA ASN A 685 25.36 48.79 26.55
C ASN A 685 24.97 47.79 25.46
N LEU A 686 24.90 48.25 24.22
CA LEU A 686 24.88 47.37 23.04
C LEU A 686 26.29 46.79 22.83
N GLN A 687 26.47 45.52 23.16
CA GLN A 687 27.06 44.48 22.31
C GLN A 687 27.13 43.17 23.13
N GLU A 688 26.73 42.06 22.48
CA GLU A 688 26.82 40.66 22.95
C GLU A 688 25.71 40.13 23.89
N SER A 689 24.61 39.65 23.29
CA SER A 689 24.05 38.32 23.60
C SER A 689 22.92 37.99 22.62
N LYS A 690 23.21 37.21 21.57
CA LYS A 690 22.16 36.53 20.81
C LYS A 690 21.60 35.42 21.70
N LEU A 691 20.42 35.63 22.28
CA LEU A 691 19.60 34.53 22.82
C LEU A 691 19.21 33.64 21.63
N HIS A 692 19.92 32.54 21.45
CA HIS A 692 19.52 31.45 20.57
C HIS A 692 18.53 30.57 21.32
N ASP A 693 17.39 30.25 20.69
CA ASP A 693 16.44 29.30 21.25
C ASP A 693 17.15 27.94 21.42
N ILE A 694 17.07 27.31 22.59
CA ILE A 694 17.77 26.03 22.87
C ILE A 694 17.32 24.94 21.89
N GLU A 695 16.09 25.06 21.41
CA GLU A 695 15.55 24.25 20.33
C GLU A 695 16.39 24.39 19.04
N ASP A 696 16.73 25.61 18.62
CA ASP A 696 17.57 25.84 17.44
C ASP A 696 18.98 25.27 17.61
N LEU A 697 19.55 25.35 18.82
CA LEU A 697 20.87 24.77 19.11
C LEU A 697 20.85 23.23 19.06
N CYS A 698 19.82 22.62 19.65
CA CYS A 698 19.61 21.17 19.55
C CYS A 698 19.39 20.74 18.09
N PHE A 699 18.64 21.54 17.33
CA PHE A 699 18.36 21.30 15.92
C PHE A 699 19.65 21.28 15.09
N ILE A 700 20.55 22.24 15.30
CA ILE A 700 21.84 22.31 14.62
C ILE A 700 22.70 21.07 14.94
N LEU A 701 22.84 20.69 16.21
CA LEU A 701 23.62 19.51 16.60
C LEU A 701 23.07 18.21 16.01
N LEU A 702 21.75 18.06 15.97
CA LEU A 702 21.10 16.92 15.34
C LEU A 702 21.31 16.92 13.82
N LYS A 703 21.25 18.11 13.18
CA LYS A 703 21.44 18.28 11.73
C LYS A 703 22.86 17.95 11.30
N GLU A 704 23.85 18.31 12.11
CA GLU A 704 25.26 18.02 11.91
C GLU A 704 25.63 16.58 12.31
N SER A 705 24.66 15.79 12.78
CA SER A 705 24.83 14.40 13.22
C SER A 705 25.82 14.22 14.37
N ILE A 706 26.04 15.27 15.18
CA ILE A 706 26.87 15.25 16.38
C ILE A 706 26.16 14.50 17.50
N ILE A 707 24.85 14.69 17.59
CA ILE A 707 23.96 13.95 18.50
C ILE A 707 22.84 13.28 17.72
N ASP A 708 22.31 12.20 18.25
CA ASP A 708 21.09 11.57 17.76
C ASP A 708 20.24 11.04 18.93
N LEU A 709 18.93 10.99 18.77
CA LEU A 709 17.99 10.49 19.79
C LEU A 709 17.23 9.29 19.23
N ARG A 710 17.40 8.11 19.86
CA ARG A 710 16.81 6.83 19.41
C ARG A 710 16.30 5.99 20.57
N PRO A 711 15.19 5.24 20.42
CA PRO A 711 14.79 4.22 21.38
C PRO A 711 15.62 2.94 21.33
N ASP A 712 15.84 2.36 22.51
CA ASP A 712 16.37 1.02 22.75
C ASP A 712 15.28 0.11 23.35
N PHE A 713 15.08 -1.07 22.76
CA PHE A 713 13.95 -1.95 23.05
C PHE A 713 14.36 -3.14 23.92
N TYR A 714 13.56 -3.46 24.93
CA TYR A 714 13.80 -4.58 25.83
C TYR A 714 12.50 -5.33 26.19
N ILE A 715 12.65 -6.54 26.74
CA ILE A 715 11.51 -7.42 27.08
C ILE A 715 11.39 -7.52 28.60
N ILE A 716 10.23 -7.17 29.15
CA ILE A 716 9.88 -7.44 30.55
C ILE A 716 8.87 -8.60 30.60
N THR A 717 9.10 -9.56 31.48
CA THR A 717 8.10 -10.59 31.80
C THR A 717 7.36 -10.20 33.08
N ASP A 718 6.05 -9.96 32.98
CA ASP A 718 5.22 -9.66 34.15
C ASP A 718 5.14 -10.90 35.05
N ARG A 719 5.71 -10.78 36.25
CA ARG A 719 5.82 -11.87 37.23
C ARG A 719 4.46 -12.36 37.75
N LYS A 720 3.37 -11.60 37.61
CA LYS A 720 2.03 -12.01 38.08
C LYS A 720 1.18 -12.68 37.02
N THR A 721 1.35 -12.33 35.75
CA THR A 721 0.49 -12.82 34.65
C THR A 721 1.22 -13.73 33.66
N GLY A 722 2.55 -13.85 33.76
CA GLY A 722 3.38 -14.63 32.84
C GLY A 722 3.42 -14.05 31.42
N LYS A 723 2.81 -12.88 31.18
CA LYS A 723 2.81 -12.19 29.89
C LYS A 723 4.14 -11.48 29.68
N THR A 724 4.72 -11.68 28.50
CA THR A 724 5.87 -10.92 28.02
C THR A 724 5.37 -9.61 27.40
N ILE A 725 5.94 -8.50 27.86
CA ILE A 725 5.65 -7.13 27.42
C ILE A 725 6.95 -6.58 26.82
N LYS A 726 6.90 -6.10 25.57
CA LYS A 726 8.01 -5.37 24.94
C LYS A 726 7.92 -3.90 25.32
N GLU A 727 8.96 -3.37 25.96
CA GLU A 727 9.12 -1.97 26.34
C GLU A 727 10.34 -1.35 25.64
N PHE A 728 10.54 -0.04 25.81
CA PHE A 728 11.69 0.68 25.27
C PHE A 728 12.04 1.91 26.13
N LYS A 729 13.29 2.37 26.06
CA LYS A 729 13.78 3.64 26.63
C LYS A 729 14.39 4.50 25.53
N LEU A 730 14.38 5.83 25.67
CA LEU A 730 15.07 6.73 24.73
C LEU A 730 16.53 6.90 25.16
N ILE A 731 17.45 6.79 24.22
CA ILE A 731 18.89 6.98 24.41
C ILE A 731 19.35 8.16 23.55
N LEU A 732 20.07 9.09 24.16
CA LEU A 732 20.87 10.09 23.45
C LEU A 732 22.19 9.44 23.04
N LEU A 733 22.42 9.33 21.74
CA LEU A 733 23.69 8.90 21.16
C LEU A 733 24.52 10.14 20.81
N VAL A 734 25.79 10.09 21.17
CA VAL A 734 26.77 11.11 20.82
C VAL A 734 27.72 10.46 19.83
N ASN A 735 27.79 11.00 18.62
CA ASN A 735 28.74 10.52 17.62
C ASN A 735 30.06 11.26 17.86
N GLU A 736 31.02 10.59 18.48
CA GLU A 736 32.39 11.09 18.58
C GLU A 736 33.06 11.03 17.20
N ASN A 737 32.83 12.07 16.39
CA ASN A 737 33.73 12.43 15.30
C ASN A 737 34.42 13.75 15.67
N GLU A 738 35.29 13.66 16.68
CA GLU A 738 36.49 14.50 16.82
C GLU A 738 37.66 13.61 17.26
#